data_AF-A0A838RQY8-F1
#
_entry.id   AF-A0A838RQY8-F1
#
_cell.length_a   1.000
_cell.length_b   1.000
_cell.length_c   1.000
_cell.angle_alpha   90.00
_cell.angle_beta   90.00
_cell.angle_gamma   90.00
#
_symmetry.space_group_name_H-M   'P 1'
#
loop_
_entity.id
_entity.type
_entity.pdbx_description
1 polymer ?
#
loop_
_entity_poly.entity_id
_entity_poly.type
_entity_poly.pdbx_seq_one_letter_code
_entity_poly.pdbx_strand_id
1 'polypeptide(L)'
;MKLAIISDIHGNLHALEAVLRDIETLRVDRVIANGDMVNRGPNNVAVMERLAAEGHELTLGNHDDLMRKWIDRDDDIPASWFDDPFWKATAWSARQVAEAGWIEQMRRLPMTLRIEAPGAPSLLISHGSPRHYREGYGALLNDEQLAEIVQMHPADIYVGSHTHRMMERHWGAHILLNSGSVGAPFNGDPRAQYLVLTLEEERWQWEFRAVSYDREAALSAFEELGYLAEGDLSAQIFYEELIYARPLYAPYWMWAESQEKPMHWPTWHEFHETYQEFLVLPDGATLIQSQTVSRGNHLNLSGAAMTESSLNPLDWTTMQPHFDALLATELTQDSVRPWLRRWSDLEAQVEELGAQVYREVSENIVDEEAEKRFLLFLEEVLPKSSIANQALKEKLLAFEAFTPYEDTEQLLKRFRADAAIFREENVPLRSELLKLGNEYEKIIGAMTVDWEGQEETMPQIEVRLQDLDRVSRERAWQKMMARYAQERETLDKLYLEMLAMRRQVARNAGLASFREYQWQEMGRFDYTPEDCFTFHDAIEHEVVPFAAELYKSRCEKLGLDTLRPWDTAVEVQGEPLTPFAEAAELEEGGYRIFEQVDPVLASHYAIMRDGYLDLASRPNKAPGGYCNSFPVTGKPYIFMNAAGTHRDVSTLLHEGGHAFHFMESKDQPLVWNIGGPMEFCEVASMAMELLSAPYLAKSKGGFYEEEDARRAYASHLREIVLFLPYMAVVDAFQHWVYVEAPENVTTNELDAKWSETWDRFMKGIDYQGLQTEKETGWHRKAHIFTSPFYYVEYGLAQLGALQVWRTALQDQAKAVADYRAALALGDTRSLRELFEAAGATFSFDRQTIGELMRLIREQLDSLEGQPA
;
A
#
# COMPACT_ATOMS: atom_id res chain seq x y z
N MET A 1 43.97 -13.90 11.13
CA MET A 1 43.45 -14.97 10.24
C MET A 1 42.02 -14.59 9.91
N LYS A 2 41.57 -14.69 8.66
CA LYS A 2 40.22 -14.35 8.22
C LYS A 2 39.60 -15.52 7.45
N LEU A 3 38.42 -15.95 7.84
CA LEU A 3 37.67 -17.07 7.26
C LEU A 3 36.35 -16.55 6.69
N ALA A 4 35.89 -17.09 5.57
CA ALA A 4 34.52 -16.96 5.11
C ALA A 4 33.81 -18.33 5.21
N ILE A 5 32.67 -18.36 5.87
CA ILE A 5 31.81 -19.54 5.99
C ILE A 5 30.57 -19.31 5.12
N ILE A 6 30.47 -20.10 4.06
CA ILE A 6 29.33 -20.13 3.13
C ILE A 6 28.59 -21.45 3.29
N SER A 7 27.29 -21.52 3.08
CA SER A 7 26.51 -22.76 3.26
C SER A 7 25.16 -22.67 2.56
N ASP A 8 24.44 -23.80 2.51
CA ASP A 8 23.05 -23.84 2.03
C ASP A 8 22.93 -23.17 0.66
N ILE A 9 23.89 -23.46 -0.23
CA ILE A 9 23.99 -22.90 -1.57
C ILE A 9 22.90 -23.50 -2.45
N HIS A 10 22.54 -24.76 -2.20
CA HIS A 10 21.38 -25.40 -2.81
C HIS A 10 21.34 -25.31 -4.34
N GLY A 11 22.47 -25.48 -5.01
CA GLY A 11 22.50 -25.38 -6.48
C GLY A 11 22.12 -23.99 -7.04
N ASN A 12 22.21 -22.92 -6.25
CA ASN A 12 22.04 -21.54 -6.71
C ASN A 12 23.41 -20.94 -7.08
N LEU A 13 23.82 -21.13 -8.34
CA LEU A 13 25.14 -20.66 -8.82
C LEU A 13 25.24 -19.13 -8.80
N HIS A 14 24.16 -18.42 -9.13
CA HIS A 14 24.17 -16.96 -9.21
C HIS A 14 24.43 -16.30 -7.84
N ALA A 15 23.82 -16.84 -6.79
CA ALA A 15 24.09 -16.42 -5.42
C ALA A 15 25.54 -16.75 -5.00
N LEU A 16 26.03 -17.94 -5.33
CA LEU A 16 27.41 -18.33 -5.04
C LEU A 16 28.43 -17.39 -5.69
N GLU A 17 28.27 -17.06 -6.97
CA GLU A 17 29.19 -16.15 -7.66
C GLU A 17 29.17 -14.74 -7.05
N ALA A 18 28.02 -14.25 -6.61
CA ALA A 18 27.93 -12.96 -5.93
C ALA A 18 28.67 -12.97 -4.59
N VAL A 19 28.50 -14.02 -3.80
CA VAL A 19 29.20 -14.18 -2.51
C VAL A 19 30.70 -14.32 -2.70
N LEU A 20 31.16 -15.10 -3.69
CA LEU A 20 32.58 -15.27 -3.96
C LEU A 20 33.23 -13.96 -4.44
N ARG A 21 32.55 -13.17 -5.29
CA ARG A 21 33.01 -11.83 -5.66
C ARG A 21 33.14 -10.90 -4.45
N ASP A 22 32.19 -10.95 -3.52
CA ASP A 22 32.27 -10.16 -2.29
C ASP A 22 33.45 -10.63 -1.42
N ILE A 23 33.64 -11.95 -1.25
CA ILE A 23 34.74 -12.55 -0.50
C ILE A 23 36.12 -12.14 -1.06
N GLU A 24 36.27 -12.06 -2.39
CA GLU A 24 37.51 -11.60 -3.04
C GLU A 24 37.91 -10.20 -2.56
N THR A 25 36.94 -9.31 -2.32
CA THR A 25 37.21 -7.95 -1.82
C THR A 25 37.74 -7.94 -0.39
N LEU A 26 37.35 -8.93 0.42
CA LEU A 26 37.69 -9.03 1.84
C LEU A 26 39.07 -9.64 2.10
N ARG A 27 39.65 -10.26 1.06
CA ARG A 27 40.95 -10.96 1.11
C ARG A 27 41.01 -11.96 2.26
N VAL A 28 40.01 -12.84 2.32
CA VAL A 28 39.98 -13.90 3.34
C VAL A 28 41.12 -14.90 3.11
N ASP A 29 41.62 -15.51 4.19
CA ASP A 29 42.68 -16.52 4.11
C ASP A 29 42.12 -17.88 3.66
N ARG A 30 40.88 -18.22 4.05
CA ARG A 30 40.21 -19.49 3.76
C ARG A 30 38.71 -19.29 3.55
N VAL A 31 38.15 -20.06 2.62
CA VAL A 31 36.70 -20.19 2.41
C VAL A 31 36.30 -21.62 2.77
N ILE A 32 35.26 -21.75 3.58
CA ILE A 32 34.72 -23.03 4.05
C ILE A 32 33.25 -23.09 3.60
N ALA A 33 32.91 -24.05 2.75
CA ALA A 33 31.52 -24.34 2.41
C ALA A 33 30.95 -25.39 3.38
N ASN A 34 30.12 -24.92 4.31
CA ASN A 34 29.65 -25.66 5.46
C ASN A 34 28.37 -26.46 5.17
N GLY A 35 28.41 -27.33 4.16
CA GLY A 35 27.33 -28.23 3.79
C GLY A 35 26.18 -27.59 3.00
N ASP A 36 25.36 -28.46 2.42
CA ASP A 36 24.18 -28.17 1.60
C ASP A 36 24.52 -27.37 0.34
N MET A 37 25.52 -27.86 -0.39
CA MET A 37 25.94 -27.27 -1.66
C MET A 37 24.94 -27.54 -2.78
N VAL A 38 24.24 -28.67 -2.71
CA VAL A 38 23.35 -29.19 -3.76
C VAL A 38 21.93 -29.44 -3.26
N ASN A 39 21.06 -29.84 -4.19
CA ASN A 39 19.62 -30.05 -4.01
C ASN A 39 18.87 -28.74 -3.73
N ARG A 40 17.55 -28.74 -3.97
CA ARG A 40 16.64 -27.58 -3.95
C ARG A 40 16.74 -26.62 -5.13
N GLY A 41 17.91 -26.36 -5.70
CA GLY A 41 18.07 -25.54 -6.91
C GLY A 41 18.65 -26.28 -8.12
N PRO A 42 18.67 -25.64 -9.30
CA PRO A 42 18.93 -26.30 -10.58
C PRO A 42 20.42 -26.46 -10.93
N ASN A 43 21.32 -25.56 -10.50
CA ASN A 43 22.73 -25.54 -10.93
C ASN A 43 23.68 -26.44 -10.10
N ASN A 44 23.23 -27.64 -9.70
CA ASN A 44 23.97 -28.52 -8.77
C ASN A 44 25.41 -28.83 -9.19
N VAL A 45 25.61 -29.24 -10.45
CA VAL A 45 26.94 -29.61 -10.96
C VAL A 45 27.85 -28.39 -11.05
N ALA A 46 27.34 -27.26 -11.54
CA ALA A 46 28.13 -26.05 -11.71
C ALA A 46 28.57 -25.45 -10.36
N VAL A 47 27.73 -25.54 -9.33
CA VAL A 47 28.12 -25.17 -7.95
C VAL A 47 29.28 -26.05 -7.46
N MET A 48 29.20 -27.37 -7.65
CA MET A 48 30.27 -28.29 -7.24
C MET A 48 31.58 -28.03 -7.99
N GLU A 49 31.51 -27.82 -9.30
CA GLU A 49 32.66 -27.44 -10.13
C GLU A 49 33.29 -26.13 -9.65
N ARG A 50 32.45 -25.14 -9.35
CA ARG A 50 32.88 -23.82 -8.90
C ARG A 50 33.62 -23.87 -7.57
N LEU A 51 33.12 -24.66 -6.61
CA LEU A 51 33.76 -24.84 -5.30
C LEU A 51 35.06 -25.65 -5.39
N ALA A 52 35.10 -26.65 -6.27
CA ALA A 52 36.29 -27.48 -6.47
C ALA A 52 37.45 -26.71 -7.14
N ALA A 53 37.13 -25.76 -8.04
CA ALA A 53 38.13 -24.99 -8.79
C ALA A 53 39.09 -24.18 -7.89
N GLU A 54 38.61 -23.69 -6.75
CA GLU A 54 39.39 -22.86 -5.82
C GLU A 54 39.90 -23.61 -4.58
N GLY A 55 39.70 -24.92 -4.52
CA GLY A 55 40.20 -25.75 -3.42
C GLY A 55 39.62 -25.40 -2.06
N HIS A 56 38.37 -24.92 -2.02
CA HIS A 56 37.67 -24.61 -0.77
C HIS A 56 37.50 -25.84 0.11
N GLU A 57 37.48 -25.63 1.42
CA GLU A 57 37.20 -26.71 2.37
C GLU A 57 35.71 -26.92 2.51
N LEU A 58 35.27 -28.18 2.50
CA LEU A 58 33.87 -28.55 2.46
C LEU A 58 33.55 -29.42 3.67
N THR A 59 32.41 -29.19 4.32
CA THR A 59 31.83 -30.12 5.30
C THR A 59 30.54 -30.72 4.74
N LEU A 60 30.09 -31.82 5.34
CA LEU A 60 28.90 -32.55 4.88
C LEU A 60 27.61 -31.96 5.47
N GLY A 61 26.67 -31.55 4.61
CA GLY A 61 25.29 -31.19 4.98
C GLY A 61 24.28 -32.32 4.76
N ASN A 62 23.05 -32.13 5.22
CA ASN A 62 21.99 -33.14 5.07
C ASN A 62 21.53 -33.31 3.62
N HIS A 63 21.51 -32.25 2.82
CA HIS A 63 21.13 -32.33 1.42
C HIS A 63 22.24 -32.97 0.59
N ASP A 64 23.52 -32.76 0.93
CA ASP A 64 24.65 -33.48 0.32
C ASP A 64 24.59 -34.98 0.65
N ASP A 65 24.34 -35.31 1.92
CA ASP A 65 24.20 -36.68 2.41
C ASP A 65 23.00 -37.39 1.77
N LEU A 66 21.89 -36.65 1.57
CA LEU A 66 20.70 -37.15 0.90
C LEU A 66 21.00 -37.59 -0.54
N MET A 67 21.83 -36.86 -1.29
CA MET A 67 22.18 -37.26 -2.66
C MET A 67 22.86 -38.63 -2.71
N ARG A 68 23.83 -38.90 -1.82
CA ARG A 68 24.48 -40.22 -1.78
C ARG A 68 23.51 -41.32 -1.35
N LYS A 69 22.68 -41.06 -0.32
CA LYS A 69 21.72 -42.03 0.19
C LYS A 69 20.65 -42.36 -0.85
N TRP A 70 20.24 -41.36 -1.63
CA TRP A 70 19.28 -41.53 -2.73
C TRP A 70 19.82 -42.45 -3.82
N ILE A 71 21.07 -42.24 -4.24
CA ILE A 71 21.73 -43.05 -5.27
C ILE A 71 21.98 -44.49 -4.77
N ASP A 72 22.40 -44.63 -3.52
CA ASP A 72 22.68 -45.94 -2.91
C ASP A 72 21.38 -46.69 -2.53
N ARG A 73 20.21 -46.04 -2.63
CA ARG A 73 18.91 -46.52 -2.10
C ARG A 73 19.04 -47.01 -0.65
N ASP A 74 19.65 -46.17 0.16
CA ASP A 74 19.92 -46.43 1.57
C ASP A 74 18.62 -46.68 2.36
N ASP A 75 18.64 -47.65 3.28
CA ASP A 75 17.49 -48.04 4.10
C ASP A 75 17.02 -46.91 5.05
N ASP A 76 17.87 -45.89 5.28
CA ASP A 76 17.52 -44.67 6.01
C ASP A 76 16.50 -43.78 5.26
N ILE A 77 16.34 -43.97 3.94
CA ILE A 77 15.31 -43.28 3.14
C ILE A 77 14.09 -44.20 3.03
N PRO A 78 12.89 -43.74 3.39
CA PRO A 78 11.68 -44.54 3.23
C PRO A 78 11.53 -45.03 1.78
N ALA A 79 11.36 -46.34 1.59
CA ALA A 79 11.29 -46.94 0.26
C ALA A 79 10.18 -46.32 -0.62
N SER A 80 9.11 -45.81 0.00
CA SER A 80 8.02 -45.10 -0.69
C SER A 80 8.47 -43.80 -1.37
N TRP A 81 9.51 -43.14 -0.88
CA TRP A 81 9.96 -41.86 -1.45
C TRP A 81 10.49 -42.02 -2.88
N PHE A 82 11.10 -43.16 -3.22
CA PHE A 82 11.66 -43.39 -4.55
C PHE A 82 10.61 -43.47 -5.67
N ASP A 83 9.38 -43.81 -5.30
CA ASP A 83 8.25 -43.95 -6.24
C ASP A 83 7.23 -42.80 -6.11
N ASP A 84 7.38 -41.92 -5.11
CA ASP A 84 6.47 -40.81 -4.85
C ASP A 84 6.87 -39.56 -5.68
N PRO A 85 5.94 -39.03 -6.51
CA PRO A 85 6.19 -37.84 -7.33
C PRO A 85 6.67 -36.60 -6.57
N PHE A 86 6.36 -36.49 -5.27
CA PHE A 86 6.81 -35.37 -4.45
C PHE A 86 8.34 -35.31 -4.33
N TRP A 87 9.08 -36.39 -4.55
CA TRP A 87 10.55 -36.39 -4.41
C TRP A 87 11.29 -36.25 -5.74
N LYS A 88 10.59 -35.95 -6.84
CA LYS A 88 11.19 -35.85 -8.18
C LYS A 88 12.31 -34.81 -8.26
N ALA A 89 12.21 -33.68 -7.57
CA ALA A 89 13.30 -32.68 -7.56
C ALA A 89 14.57 -33.23 -6.90
N THR A 90 14.43 -33.96 -5.79
CA THR A 90 15.55 -34.66 -5.14
C THR A 90 16.14 -35.73 -6.06
N ALA A 91 15.29 -36.53 -6.72
CA ALA A 91 15.75 -37.53 -7.68
C ALA A 91 16.50 -36.90 -8.87
N TRP A 92 16.03 -35.75 -9.35
CA TRP A 92 16.67 -34.99 -10.43
C TRP A 92 18.06 -34.51 -10.01
N SER A 93 18.17 -33.85 -8.86
CA SER A 93 19.46 -33.37 -8.33
C SER A 93 20.43 -34.52 -8.08
N ALA A 94 19.97 -35.63 -7.49
CA ALA A 94 20.79 -36.80 -7.20
C ALA A 94 21.37 -37.40 -8.49
N ARG A 95 20.53 -37.52 -9.54
CA ARG A 95 20.97 -38.00 -10.84
C ARG A 95 22.03 -37.09 -11.46
N GLN A 96 21.81 -35.78 -11.46
CA GLN A 96 22.76 -34.79 -12.01
C GLN A 96 24.14 -34.90 -11.34
N VAL A 97 24.19 -34.93 -10.00
CA VAL A 97 25.47 -35.00 -9.28
C VAL A 97 26.13 -36.38 -9.40
N ALA A 98 25.36 -37.46 -9.55
CA ALA A 98 25.88 -38.81 -9.77
C ALA A 98 26.49 -38.99 -11.16
N GLU A 99 25.80 -38.51 -12.20
CA GLU A 99 26.28 -38.55 -13.59
C GLU A 99 27.55 -37.72 -13.77
N ALA A 100 27.67 -36.61 -13.03
CA ALA A 100 28.89 -35.79 -12.98
C ALA A 100 29.99 -36.36 -12.06
N GLY A 101 29.75 -37.46 -11.34
CA GLY A 101 30.75 -38.16 -10.54
C GLY A 101 31.04 -37.57 -9.16
N TRP A 102 30.19 -36.69 -8.63
CA TRP A 102 30.43 -35.98 -7.36
C TRP A 102 30.11 -36.81 -6.10
N ILE A 103 29.36 -37.90 -6.23
CA ILE A 103 28.91 -38.72 -5.08
C ILE A 103 30.11 -39.25 -4.25
N GLU A 104 31.18 -39.73 -4.89
CA GLU A 104 32.36 -40.24 -4.17
C GLU A 104 33.08 -39.16 -3.36
N GLN A 105 33.05 -37.91 -3.83
CA GLN A 105 33.59 -36.79 -3.09
C GLN A 105 32.72 -36.46 -1.87
N MET A 106 31.40 -36.42 -2.05
CA MET A 106 30.44 -36.20 -0.97
C MET A 106 30.61 -37.24 0.16
N ARG A 107 30.85 -38.52 -0.17
CA ARG A 107 31.12 -39.58 0.83
C ARG A 107 32.36 -39.34 1.71
N ARG A 108 33.30 -38.50 1.27
CA ARG A 108 34.55 -38.20 1.99
C ARG A 108 34.49 -36.90 2.77
N LEU A 109 33.40 -36.13 2.65
CA LEU A 109 33.27 -34.86 3.34
C LEU A 109 33.22 -35.10 4.86
N PRO A 110 34.03 -34.36 5.64
CA PRO A 110 33.98 -34.45 7.08
C PRO A 110 32.68 -33.81 7.61
N MET A 111 32.14 -34.39 8.68
CA MET A 111 31.01 -33.81 9.43
C MET A 111 31.39 -32.51 10.15
N THR A 112 32.67 -32.38 10.54
CA THR A 112 33.15 -31.25 11.33
C THR A 112 34.51 -30.79 10.86
N LEU A 113 34.78 -29.50 11.02
CA LEU A 113 36.10 -28.89 10.82
C LEU A 113 36.47 -28.11 12.07
N ARG A 114 37.67 -28.31 12.58
CA ARG A 114 38.18 -27.62 13.78
C ARG A 114 39.27 -26.63 13.39
N ILE A 115 39.15 -25.39 13.89
CA ILE A 115 40.16 -24.35 13.73
C ILE A 115 40.76 -24.04 15.10
N GLU A 116 42.07 -24.24 15.22
CA GLU A 116 42.83 -23.88 16.42
C GLU A 116 43.93 -22.89 16.03
N ALA A 117 44.07 -21.83 16.82
CA ALA A 117 45.18 -20.90 16.74
C ALA A 117 45.76 -20.70 18.15
N PRO A 118 47.10 -20.65 18.31
CA PRO A 118 47.72 -20.48 19.62
C PRO A 118 47.16 -19.25 20.36
N GLY A 119 46.71 -19.44 21.61
CA GLY A 119 46.18 -18.36 22.46
C GLY A 119 44.72 -17.96 22.17
N ALA A 120 44.14 -18.38 21.04
CA ALA A 120 42.79 -18.01 20.65
C ALA A 120 41.73 -19.06 21.07
N PRO A 121 40.46 -18.64 21.26
CA PRO A 121 39.34 -19.57 21.40
C PRO A 121 39.25 -20.54 20.19
N SER A 122 39.00 -21.82 20.47
CA SER A 122 38.85 -22.87 19.47
C SER A 122 37.51 -22.76 18.73
N LEU A 123 37.53 -22.91 17.39
CA LEU A 123 36.31 -22.97 16.57
C LEU A 123 35.99 -24.41 16.17
N LEU A 124 34.71 -24.78 16.24
CA LEU A 124 34.19 -26.03 15.70
C LEU A 124 33.05 -25.74 14.72
N ILE A 125 33.26 -26.12 13.47
CA ILE A 125 32.38 -25.84 12.34
C ILE A 125 31.71 -27.14 11.91
N SER A 126 30.39 -27.13 11.76
CA SER A 126 29.57 -28.26 11.30
C SER A 126 28.32 -27.72 10.61
N HIS A 127 27.73 -28.41 9.63
CA HIS A 127 26.53 -27.90 8.95
C HIS A 127 25.36 -27.69 9.94
N GLY A 128 25.07 -28.71 10.76
CA GLY A 128 24.23 -28.61 11.96
C GLY A 128 25.09 -28.51 13.20
N SER A 129 24.97 -29.50 14.09
CA SER A 129 25.85 -29.69 15.24
C SER A 129 26.91 -30.76 14.95
N PRO A 130 27.97 -30.85 15.77
CA PRO A 130 28.94 -31.93 15.71
C PRO A 130 28.35 -33.33 15.93
N ARG A 131 27.14 -33.42 16.51
CA ARG A 131 26.44 -34.70 16.72
C ARG A 131 25.72 -35.13 15.45
N HIS A 132 25.05 -34.18 14.79
CA HIS A 132 24.21 -34.48 13.63
C HIS A 132 23.96 -33.22 12.77
N TYR A 133 24.01 -33.38 11.43
CA TYR A 133 23.82 -32.27 10.49
C TYR A 133 22.40 -31.69 10.49
N ARG A 134 21.37 -32.44 10.96
CA ARG A 134 19.98 -31.94 11.11
C ARG A 134 19.71 -31.28 12.46
N GLU A 135 20.72 -31.17 13.31
CA GLU A 135 20.61 -30.50 14.61
C GLU A 135 21.15 -29.08 14.50
N GLY A 136 20.31 -28.12 14.11
CA GLY A 136 20.70 -26.72 13.98
C GLY A 136 20.76 -25.98 15.32
N TYR A 137 21.58 -24.93 15.40
CA TYR A 137 21.72 -24.08 16.60
C TYR A 137 20.56 -23.09 16.84
N GLY A 138 19.42 -23.26 16.16
CA GLY A 138 18.26 -22.38 16.26
C GLY A 138 17.47 -22.52 17.57
N ALA A 139 16.29 -21.89 17.62
CA ALA A 139 15.44 -21.81 18.82
C ALA A 139 14.99 -23.17 19.40
N LEU A 140 15.03 -24.24 18.60
CA LEU A 140 14.62 -25.58 19.02
C LEU A 140 15.71 -26.33 19.82
N LEU A 141 16.97 -25.87 19.78
CA LEU A 141 18.05 -26.49 20.54
C LEU A 141 18.06 -25.96 21.98
N ASN A 142 17.73 -26.82 22.94
CA ASN A 142 17.67 -26.44 24.35
C ASN A 142 19.06 -26.50 25.03
N ASP A 143 19.15 -25.91 26.23
CA ASP A 143 20.40 -25.81 26.99
C ASP A 143 20.95 -27.18 27.45
N GLU A 144 20.09 -28.19 27.65
CA GLU A 144 20.52 -29.54 28.04
C GLU A 144 21.21 -30.25 26.87
N GLN A 145 20.59 -30.20 25.69
CA GLN A 145 21.19 -30.69 24.44
C GLN A 145 22.48 -29.96 24.11
N LEU A 146 22.54 -28.65 24.36
CA LEU A 146 23.76 -27.87 24.18
C LEU A 146 24.86 -28.27 25.17
N ALA A 147 24.51 -28.49 26.44
CA ALA A 147 25.48 -28.99 27.43
C ALA A 147 26.05 -30.36 27.03
N GLU A 148 25.22 -31.25 26.48
CA GLU A 148 25.65 -32.53 25.93
C GLU A 148 26.61 -32.36 24.73
N ILE A 149 26.27 -31.46 23.79
CA ILE A 149 27.13 -31.14 22.63
C ILE A 149 28.50 -30.65 23.11
N VAL A 150 28.52 -29.67 24.02
CA VAL A 150 29.76 -29.08 24.55
C VAL A 150 30.59 -30.12 25.31
N GLN A 151 29.93 -31.00 26.07
CA GLN A 151 30.62 -32.07 26.79
C GLN A 151 31.27 -33.09 25.85
N MET A 152 30.58 -33.47 24.77
CA MET A 152 31.08 -34.47 23.81
C MET A 152 32.08 -33.89 22.81
N HIS A 153 31.90 -32.62 22.43
CA HIS A 153 32.66 -31.94 21.38
C HIS A 153 33.17 -30.58 21.87
N PRO A 154 34.09 -30.54 22.85
CA PRO A 154 34.50 -29.30 23.48
C PRO A 154 35.14 -28.33 22.48
N ALA A 155 34.59 -27.12 22.42
CA ALA A 155 35.10 -25.96 21.71
C ALA A 155 34.58 -24.68 22.38
N ASP A 156 35.20 -23.55 22.07
CA ASP A 156 34.80 -22.25 22.61
C ASP A 156 33.72 -21.60 21.74
N ILE A 157 33.84 -21.72 20.41
CA ILE A 157 32.88 -21.18 19.44
C ILE A 157 32.43 -22.29 18.48
N TYR A 158 31.13 -22.36 18.26
CA TYR A 158 30.47 -23.32 17.37
C TYR A 158 29.85 -22.58 16.19
N VAL A 159 30.07 -23.06 14.97
CA VAL A 159 29.49 -22.48 13.76
C VAL A 159 28.61 -23.52 13.06
N GLY A 160 27.34 -23.18 12.87
CA GLY A 160 26.32 -23.94 12.16
C GLY A 160 25.76 -23.19 10.95
N SER A 161 24.82 -23.83 10.24
CA SER A 161 24.25 -23.32 8.98
C SER A 161 22.79 -23.73 8.79
N HIS A 162 22.49 -25.03 8.91
CA HIS A 162 21.23 -25.78 8.69
C HIS A 162 19.86 -25.09 8.89
N THR A 163 19.76 -24.02 9.69
CA THR A 163 18.52 -23.26 9.89
C THR A 163 18.30 -22.15 8.87
N HIS A 164 19.24 -21.91 7.94
CA HIS A 164 19.19 -20.87 6.90
C HIS A 164 18.97 -19.44 7.42
N ARG A 165 19.30 -19.19 8.69
CA ARG A 165 19.09 -17.91 9.37
C ARG A 165 20.34 -17.53 10.11
N MET A 166 20.88 -16.36 9.79
CA MET A 166 21.97 -15.76 10.55
C MET A 166 21.56 -15.63 12.02
N MET A 167 22.44 -16.08 12.91
CA MET A 167 22.13 -16.10 14.33
C MET A 167 23.42 -16.04 15.15
N GLU A 168 23.34 -15.33 16.27
CA GLU A 168 24.33 -15.35 17.33
C GLU A 168 23.63 -15.72 18.64
N ARG A 169 24.18 -16.71 19.37
CA ARG A 169 23.71 -17.10 20.69
C ARG A 169 24.90 -17.27 21.62
N HIS A 170 24.80 -16.69 22.81
CA HIS A 170 25.77 -16.85 23.89
C HIS A 170 25.22 -17.81 24.93
N TRP A 171 26.03 -18.79 25.33
CA TRP A 171 25.67 -19.74 26.38
C TRP A 171 26.86 -20.01 27.30
N GLY A 172 26.83 -19.40 28.49
CA GLY A 172 27.96 -19.43 29.41
C GLY A 172 29.21 -18.78 28.79
N ALA A 173 30.28 -19.55 28.64
CA ALA A 173 31.51 -19.12 27.98
C ALA A 173 31.56 -19.46 26.48
N HIS A 174 30.53 -20.13 25.96
CA HIS A 174 30.48 -20.60 24.58
C HIS A 174 29.67 -19.66 23.69
N ILE A 175 30.09 -19.57 22.43
CA ILE A 175 29.45 -18.76 21.40
C ILE A 175 28.96 -19.68 20.29
N LEU A 176 27.73 -19.49 19.84
CA LEU A 176 27.13 -20.24 18.76
C LEU A 176 26.76 -19.26 17.65
N LEU A 177 27.24 -19.53 16.45
CA LEU A 177 26.98 -18.73 15.26
C LEU A 177 26.29 -19.59 14.21
N ASN A 178 25.34 -19.00 13.48
CA ASN A 178 24.79 -19.60 12.28
C ASN A 178 25.10 -18.71 11.07
N SER A 179 25.68 -19.27 10.00
CA SER A 179 26.13 -18.52 8.83
C SER A 179 25.01 -17.90 7.99
N GLY A 180 23.75 -18.32 8.16
CA GLY A 180 22.69 -18.03 7.20
C GLY A 180 22.76 -18.95 5.99
N SER A 181 22.20 -18.54 4.87
CA SER A 181 22.16 -19.34 3.63
C SER A 181 22.51 -18.50 2.42
N VAL A 182 23.39 -19.05 1.57
CA VAL A 182 23.74 -18.41 0.30
C VAL A 182 22.58 -18.51 -0.69
N GLY A 183 21.98 -19.69 -0.83
CA GLY A 183 21.04 -19.98 -1.90
C GLY A 183 19.56 -19.86 -1.54
N ALA A 184 19.22 -20.01 -0.25
CA ALA A 184 17.84 -20.09 0.24
C ALA A 184 17.69 -19.53 1.67
N PRO A 185 17.91 -18.23 1.91
CA PRO A 185 17.70 -17.61 3.23
C PRO A 185 16.23 -17.73 3.68
N PHE A 186 15.98 -17.97 4.97
CA PHE A 186 14.62 -18.19 5.53
C PHE A 186 14.18 -17.11 6.53
N ASN A 187 14.73 -15.91 6.40
CA ASN A 187 14.42 -14.77 7.27
C ASN A 187 13.60 -13.66 6.55
N GLY A 188 13.20 -13.87 5.30
CA GLY A 188 12.52 -12.86 4.49
C GLY A 188 13.46 -11.82 3.88
N ASP A 189 14.79 -11.96 3.98
CA ASP A 189 15.74 -11.16 3.18
C ASP A 189 16.27 -12.03 2.04
N PRO A 190 15.99 -11.71 0.77
CA PRO A 190 16.32 -12.57 -0.36
C PRO A 190 17.79 -12.48 -0.80
N ARG A 191 18.60 -11.62 -0.18
CA ARG A 191 20.04 -11.52 -0.48
C ARG A 191 20.79 -12.77 0.00
N ALA A 192 21.88 -13.11 -0.69
CA ALA A 192 22.73 -14.24 -0.32
C ALA A 192 23.47 -13.95 0.99
N GLN A 193 23.36 -14.85 1.97
CA GLN A 193 23.81 -14.65 3.34
C GLN A 193 24.99 -15.56 3.70
N TYR A 194 26.03 -14.99 4.32
CA TYR A 194 27.20 -15.74 4.79
C TYR A 194 27.90 -15.08 5.99
N LEU A 195 28.87 -15.77 6.59
CA LEU A 195 29.58 -15.34 7.80
C LEU A 195 31.07 -15.15 7.54
N VAL A 196 31.63 -14.04 8.02
CA VAL A 196 33.07 -13.78 8.03
C VAL A 196 33.58 -13.83 9.46
N LEU A 197 34.68 -14.53 9.70
CA LEU A 197 35.34 -14.66 10.99
C LEU A 197 36.76 -14.11 10.90
N THR A 198 37.10 -13.12 11.71
CA THR A 198 38.43 -12.50 11.76
C THR A 198 39.06 -12.70 13.14
N LEU A 199 40.21 -13.36 13.18
CA LEU A 199 41.06 -13.50 14.36
C LEU A 199 42.09 -12.37 14.40
N GLU A 200 41.94 -11.50 15.40
CA GLU A 200 42.84 -10.39 15.74
C GLU A 200 43.17 -10.43 17.24
N GLU A 201 44.43 -10.23 17.61
CA GLU A 201 44.87 -10.18 19.03
C GLU A 201 44.37 -11.36 19.89
N GLU A 202 44.43 -12.59 19.36
CA GLU A 202 43.95 -13.82 20.04
C GLU A 202 42.42 -13.85 20.30
N ARG A 203 41.63 -13.01 19.60
CA ARG A 203 40.17 -12.96 19.72
C ARG A 203 39.49 -13.06 18.36
N TRP A 204 38.43 -13.87 18.30
CA TRP A 204 37.57 -13.93 17.13
C TRP A 204 36.56 -12.78 17.13
N GLN A 205 36.44 -12.15 15.99
CA GLN A 205 35.36 -11.24 15.63
C GLN A 205 34.60 -11.87 14.47
N TRP A 206 33.30 -11.61 14.37
CA TRP A 206 32.48 -12.10 13.27
C TRP A 206 31.60 -11.01 12.68
N GLU A 207 31.29 -11.18 11.41
CA GLU A 207 30.43 -10.29 10.63
C GLU A 207 29.48 -11.14 9.78
N PHE A 208 28.17 -10.88 9.94
CA PHE A 208 27.14 -11.44 9.06
C PHE A 208 26.99 -10.54 7.83
N ARG A 209 27.03 -11.14 6.64
CA ARG A 209 27.00 -10.41 5.37
C ARG A 209 25.87 -10.87 4.48
N ALA A 210 25.12 -9.92 3.93
CA ALA A 210 24.04 -10.15 2.98
C ALA A 210 24.35 -9.42 1.66
N VAL A 211 24.43 -10.16 0.56
CA VAL A 211 24.89 -9.67 -0.75
C VAL A 211 23.81 -9.87 -1.81
N SER A 212 23.49 -8.82 -2.55
CA SER A 212 22.57 -8.90 -3.69
C SER A 212 23.18 -9.72 -4.82
N TYR A 213 22.35 -10.51 -5.50
CA TYR A 213 22.73 -11.31 -6.66
C TYR A 213 21.65 -11.23 -7.74
N ASP A 214 21.97 -11.73 -8.93
CA ASP A 214 21.04 -11.80 -10.04
C ASP A 214 19.95 -12.85 -9.78
N ARG A 215 18.87 -12.42 -9.14
CA ARG A 215 17.74 -13.27 -8.77
C ARG A 215 16.92 -13.70 -9.97
N GLU A 216 16.82 -12.84 -10.99
CA GLU A 216 16.09 -13.15 -12.22
C GLU A 216 16.76 -14.32 -12.94
N ALA A 217 18.09 -14.30 -13.09
CA ALA A 217 18.83 -15.42 -13.66
C ALA A 217 18.74 -16.69 -12.79
N ALA A 218 18.79 -16.54 -11.46
CA ALA A 218 18.63 -17.66 -10.54
C ALA A 218 17.25 -18.34 -10.65
N LEU A 219 16.17 -17.56 -10.77
CA LEU A 219 14.81 -18.04 -10.96
C LEU A 219 14.64 -18.65 -12.37
N SER A 220 15.17 -18.00 -13.39
CA SER A 220 15.09 -18.48 -14.78
C SER A 220 15.77 -19.84 -14.96
N ALA A 221 16.86 -20.09 -14.23
CA ALA A 221 17.55 -21.37 -14.26
C ALA A 221 16.67 -22.56 -13.84
N PHE A 222 15.63 -22.35 -13.01
CA PHE A 222 14.69 -23.43 -12.62
C PHE A 222 13.91 -23.94 -13.84
N GLU A 223 13.58 -23.06 -14.78
CA GLU A 223 12.90 -23.41 -16.03
C GLU A 223 13.88 -23.87 -17.10
N GLU A 224 14.92 -23.08 -17.37
CA GLU A 224 15.85 -23.30 -18.49
C GLU A 224 16.60 -24.63 -18.39
N LEU A 225 16.91 -25.07 -17.17
CA LEU A 225 17.60 -26.34 -16.92
C LEU A 225 16.63 -27.52 -16.75
N GLY A 226 15.32 -27.29 -16.96
CA GLY A 226 14.29 -28.32 -16.89
C GLY A 226 13.94 -28.77 -15.46
N TYR A 227 14.36 -28.04 -14.44
CA TYR A 227 14.18 -28.44 -13.05
C TYR A 227 12.71 -28.37 -12.61
N LEU A 228 11.95 -27.35 -13.00
CA LEU A 228 10.49 -27.33 -12.75
C LEU A 228 9.77 -28.45 -13.51
N ALA A 229 10.15 -28.66 -14.77
CA ALA A 229 9.48 -29.63 -15.64
C ALA A 229 9.65 -31.08 -15.16
N GLU A 230 10.84 -31.44 -14.68
CA GLU A 230 11.11 -32.79 -14.18
C GLU A 230 10.87 -32.94 -12.68
N GLY A 231 11.15 -31.91 -11.89
CA GLY A 231 11.06 -31.91 -10.43
C GLY A 231 9.65 -31.68 -9.87
N ASP A 232 8.70 -31.28 -10.72
CA ASP A 232 7.26 -31.20 -10.42
C ASP A 232 6.99 -30.35 -9.16
N LEU A 233 5.98 -30.72 -8.35
CA LEU A 233 5.59 -29.98 -7.15
C LEU A 233 6.76 -29.62 -6.22
N SER A 234 7.70 -30.54 -5.94
CA SER A 234 8.82 -30.20 -5.06
C SER A 234 9.74 -29.12 -5.62
N ALA A 235 9.98 -29.11 -6.93
CA ALA A 235 10.76 -28.06 -7.56
C ALA A 235 10.01 -26.72 -7.56
N GLN A 236 8.68 -26.75 -7.72
CA GLN A 236 7.85 -25.56 -7.55
C GLN A 236 7.97 -24.97 -6.15
N ILE A 237 7.89 -25.80 -5.11
CA ILE A 237 7.99 -25.30 -3.74
C ILE A 237 9.37 -24.68 -3.50
N PHE A 238 10.45 -25.30 -3.98
CA PHE A 238 11.80 -24.70 -3.86
C PHE A 238 11.96 -23.40 -4.65
N TYR A 239 11.32 -23.30 -5.82
CA TYR A 239 11.26 -22.07 -6.60
C TYR A 239 10.57 -20.94 -5.83
N GLU A 240 9.46 -21.26 -5.16
CA GLU A 240 8.75 -20.31 -4.31
C GLU A 240 9.56 -19.92 -3.06
N GLU A 241 10.25 -20.86 -2.41
CA GLU A 241 11.14 -20.52 -1.28
C GLU A 241 12.24 -19.51 -1.69
N LEU A 242 12.74 -19.60 -2.93
CA LEU A 242 13.70 -18.63 -3.49
C LEU A 242 13.06 -17.25 -3.74
N ILE A 243 11.78 -17.21 -4.14
CA ILE A 243 11.00 -15.99 -4.32
C ILE A 243 10.79 -15.29 -2.98
N TYR A 244 10.35 -16.03 -1.97
CA TYR A 244 9.90 -15.47 -0.69
C TYR A 244 10.99 -15.32 0.35
N ALA A 245 12.12 -16.01 0.22
CA ALA A 245 13.10 -16.15 1.29
C ALA A 245 12.45 -16.67 2.60
N ARG A 246 11.54 -17.64 2.46
CA ARG A 246 10.77 -18.28 3.54
C ARG A 246 10.82 -19.80 3.42
N PRO A 247 10.74 -20.54 4.53
CA PRO A 247 10.66 -21.99 4.48
C PRO A 247 9.22 -22.40 4.14
N LEU A 248 9.03 -23.14 3.06
CA LEU A 248 7.72 -23.65 2.61
C LEU A 248 7.70 -25.17 2.56
N TYR A 249 8.80 -25.80 2.14
CA TYR A 249 8.87 -27.24 1.90
C TYR A 249 8.68 -28.06 3.18
N ALA A 250 9.41 -27.73 4.24
CA ALA A 250 9.30 -28.44 5.51
C ALA A 250 7.97 -28.16 6.21
N PRO A 251 7.48 -26.90 6.32
CA PRO A 251 6.14 -26.62 6.85
C PRO A 251 5.02 -27.34 6.10
N TYR A 252 5.05 -27.34 4.77
CA TYR A 252 4.08 -28.05 3.94
C TYR A 252 4.10 -29.55 4.19
N TRP A 253 5.27 -30.16 4.17
CA TRP A 253 5.42 -31.58 4.39
C TRP A 253 4.93 -31.98 5.78
N MET A 254 5.38 -31.27 6.83
CA MET A 254 4.96 -31.54 8.21
C MET A 254 3.45 -31.36 8.39
N TRP A 255 2.89 -30.32 7.79
CA TRP A 255 1.45 -30.08 7.82
C TRP A 255 0.69 -31.21 7.11
N ALA A 256 1.07 -31.55 5.87
CA ALA A 256 0.42 -32.60 5.09
C ALA A 256 0.45 -33.94 5.83
N GLU A 257 1.58 -34.32 6.44
CA GLU A 257 1.69 -35.50 7.29
C GLU A 257 0.78 -35.42 8.52
N SER A 258 0.75 -34.28 9.21
CA SER A 258 -0.10 -34.09 10.40
C SER A 258 -1.59 -34.20 10.08
N GLN A 259 -1.98 -33.89 8.84
CA GLN A 259 -3.34 -33.97 8.34
C GLN A 259 -3.63 -35.31 7.61
N GLU A 260 -2.66 -36.23 7.56
CA GLU A 260 -2.74 -37.48 6.80
C GLU A 260 -3.08 -37.27 5.31
N LYS A 261 -2.59 -36.19 4.71
CA LYS A 261 -2.85 -35.80 3.31
C LYS A 261 -1.69 -36.17 2.38
N PRO A 262 -1.98 -36.55 1.12
CA PRO A 262 -0.93 -36.80 0.13
C PRO A 262 -0.23 -35.51 -0.30
N MET A 263 1.09 -35.54 -0.48
CA MET A 263 1.88 -34.37 -0.89
C MET A 263 1.82 -34.13 -2.41
N HIS A 264 0.68 -33.64 -2.88
CA HIS A 264 0.41 -33.35 -4.30
C HIS A 264 -0.20 -31.95 -4.49
N TRP A 265 -0.32 -31.50 -5.74
CA TRP A 265 -0.78 -30.15 -6.08
C TRP A 265 -2.06 -29.69 -5.35
N PRO A 266 -3.16 -30.46 -5.26
CA PRO A 266 -4.33 -30.03 -4.50
C PRO A 266 -4.07 -29.74 -3.01
N THR A 267 -3.21 -30.54 -2.37
CA THR A 267 -2.84 -30.37 -0.96
C THR A 267 -1.89 -29.20 -0.79
N TRP A 268 -1.02 -28.95 -1.77
CA TRP A 268 -0.20 -27.75 -1.82
C TRP A 268 -1.04 -26.48 -1.89
N HIS A 269 -2.06 -26.43 -2.76
CA HIS A 269 -2.97 -25.28 -2.84
C HIS A 269 -3.72 -25.03 -1.52
N GLU A 270 -4.16 -26.08 -0.84
CA GLU A 270 -4.81 -25.95 0.47
C GLU A 270 -3.85 -25.44 1.55
N PHE A 271 -2.59 -25.93 1.55
CA PHE A 271 -1.56 -25.39 2.44
C PHE A 271 -1.35 -23.91 2.16
N HIS A 272 -1.27 -23.55 0.88
CA HIS A 272 -1.09 -22.18 0.43
C HIS A 272 -2.18 -21.26 0.96
N GLU A 273 -3.46 -21.66 0.87
CA GLU A 273 -4.62 -20.95 1.44
C GLU A 273 -4.57 -20.83 2.96
N THR A 274 -4.16 -21.89 3.64
CA THR A 274 -4.15 -21.94 5.11
C THR A 274 -2.99 -21.14 5.72
N TYR A 275 -1.86 -21.06 5.00
CA TYR A 275 -0.58 -20.58 5.50
C TYR A 275 -0.04 -19.41 4.67
N GLN A 276 -0.93 -18.49 4.30
CA GLN A 276 -0.61 -17.26 3.54
C GLN A 276 0.55 -16.47 4.16
N GLU A 277 0.67 -16.46 5.49
CA GLU A 277 1.77 -15.80 6.21
C GLU A 277 3.17 -16.26 5.79
N PHE A 278 3.34 -17.51 5.33
CA PHE A 278 4.62 -18.03 4.86
C PHE A 278 4.97 -17.56 3.44
N LEU A 279 3.97 -17.07 2.72
CA LEU A 279 4.03 -16.74 1.30
C LEU A 279 4.04 -15.23 1.08
N VAL A 280 4.21 -14.45 2.15
CA VAL A 280 4.42 -13.01 2.11
C VAL A 280 5.86 -12.74 1.65
N LEU A 281 6.01 -12.11 0.49
CA LEU A 281 7.27 -11.60 -0.05
C LEU A 281 7.95 -10.69 1.00
N PRO A 282 9.28 -10.56 0.95
CA PRO A 282 10.04 -9.60 1.76
C PRO A 282 9.46 -8.17 1.78
N ASP A 283 8.70 -7.79 0.75
CA ASP A 283 8.03 -6.50 0.54
C ASP A 283 6.51 -6.53 0.82
N GLY A 284 5.96 -7.66 1.25
CA GLY A 284 4.58 -7.78 1.74
C GLY A 284 3.51 -8.35 0.79
N ALA A 285 3.85 -8.94 -0.37
CA ALA A 285 2.85 -9.56 -1.28
C ALA A 285 2.71 -11.09 -1.09
N THR A 286 1.50 -11.66 -1.19
CA THR A 286 1.25 -13.12 -1.10
C THR A 286 0.86 -13.72 -2.47
N LEU A 287 1.53 -14.77 -2.99
CA LEU A 287 1.05 -15.38 -4.26
C LEU A 287 -0.07 -16.41 -4.05
N ILE A 288 -1.28 -16.05 -3.63
CA ILE A 288 -2.44 -16.92 -3.95
C ILE A 288 -3.10 -16.45 -5.24
N GLN A 289 -2.48 -16.71 -6.41
CA GLN A 289 -3.22 -16.82 -7.68
C GLN A 289 -2.44 -17.67 -8.71
N SER A 290 -2.28 -18.98 -8.50
CA SER A 290 -2.26 -19.96 -9.59
C SER A 290 -2.43 -21.37 -8.99
N GLN A 291 -3.23 -22.29 -9.52
CA GLN A 291 -3.35 -22.64 -10.93
C GLN A 291 -4.77 -23.15 -11.25
N THR A 292 -5.40 -22.56 -12.26
CA THR A 292 -5.96 -23.40 -13.31
C THR A 292 -5.19 -23.06 -14.59
N VAL A 293 -4.19 -23.90 -14.90
CA VAL A 293 -3.59 -24.06 -16.23
C VAL A 293 -3.43 -22.76 -17.03
N SER A 294 -2.39 -21.99 -16.74
CA SER A 294 -1.73 -21.18 -17.75
C SER A 294 -0.45 -21.90 -18.14
N ARG A 295 -0.47 -22.54 -19.31
CA ARG A 295 0.75 -22.89 -20.04
C ARG A 295 1.60 -21.62 -20.11
N GLY A 296 2.77 -21.63 -19.49
CA GLY A 296 3.77 -20.59 -19.66
C GLY A 296 4.08 -20.39 -21.13
N ASN A 297 3.48 -19.36 -21.70
CA ASN A 297 4.05 -18.59 -22.79
C ASN A 297 4.96 -17.53 -22.16
N HIS A 298 6.12 -17.95 -21.64
CA HIS A 298 7.31 -17.14 -21.71
C HIS A 298 8.21 -17.78 -22.76
N LEU A 299 7.86 -17.56 -24.02
CA LEU A 299 8.76 -17.77 -25.15
C LEU A 299 8.86 -16.47 -25.92
N ASN A 300 10.07 -15.92 -25.90
CA ASN A 300 10.62 -14.94 -26.82
C ASN A 300 9.93 -13.57 -26.91
N LEU A 301 10.51 -12.61 -26.21
CA LEU A 301 10.76 -11.29 -26.80
C LEU A 301 11.77 -11.43 -27.96
N SER A 302 11.32 -11.93 -29.11
CA SER A 302 11.92 -11.49 -30.38
C SER A 302 11.28 -10.15 -30.73
N GLY A 303 11.78 -9.08 -30.12
CA GLY A 303 11.30 -7.72 -30.32
C GLY A 303 11.55 -6.82 -29.13
N ALA A 304 12.84 -6.59 -28.80
CA ALA A 304 13.36 -5.62 -27.83
C ALA A 304 12.84 -5.75 -26.38
N ALA A 305 13.68 -6.33 -25.51
CA ALA A 305 13.54 -6.27 -24.06
C ALA A 305 13.62 -4.81 -23.57
N MET A 306 12.68 -4.42 -22.69
CA MET A 306 12.81 -3.22 -21.88
C MET A 306 13.77 -3.53 -20.73
N THR A 307 15.04 -3.22 -20.92
CA THR A 307 16.00 -3.11 -19.83
C THR A 307 15.74 -1.80 -19.09
N GLU A 308 15.68 -1.80 -17.75
CA GLU A 308 15.44 -0.62 -16.89
C GLU A 308 16.37 0.58 -17.16
N SER A 309 17.45 0.43 -17.94
CA SER A 309 18.34 1.53 -18.33
C SER A 309 17.89 2.35 -19.55
N SER A 310 16.70 2.13 -20.14
CA SER A 310 16.27 2.84 -21.38
C SER A 310 14.99 3.69 -21.29
N LEU A 311 14.17 3.52 -20.25
CA LEU A 311 12.98 4.35 -20.04
C LEU A 311 13.34 5.47 -19.07
N ASN A 312 13.47 6.69 -19.61
CA ASN A 312 13.45 7.89 -18.77
C ASN A 312 12.00 8.38 -18.78
N PRO A 313 11.23 8.16 -17.72
CA PRO A 313 9.80 8.44 -17.76
C PRO A 313 9.51 9.95 -17.87
N LEU A 314 10.49 10.83 -17.61
CA LEU A 314 10.40 12.28 -17.84
C LEU A 314 10.73 12.70 -19.28
N ASP A 315 11.09 11.75 -20.14
CA ASP A 315 11.39 11.96 -21.55
C ASP A 315 10.46 11.11 -22.41
N TRP A 316 9.46 11.77 -22.98
CA TRP A 316 8.48 11.16 -23.88
C TRP A 316 9.13 10.39 -25.04
N THR A 317 10.31 10.81 -25.52
CA THR A 317 10.97 10.14 -26.65
C THR A 317 11.39 8.71 -26.32
N THR A 318 11.55 8.39 -25.03
CA THR A 318 11.81 7.03 -24.56
C THR A 318 10.54 6.20 -24.41
N MET A 319 9.39 6.82 -24.14
CA MET A 319 8.10 6.14 -23.95
C MET A 319 7.35 5.92 -25.26
N GLN A 320 7.43 6.87 -26.18
CA GLN A 320 6.71 6.86 -27.46
C GLN A 320 6.85 5.56 -28.25
N PRO A 321 8.05 4.96 -28.41
CA PRO A 321 8.20 3.72 -29.16
C PRO A 321 7.39 2.54 -28.58
N HIS A 322 7.13 2.53 -27.28
CA HIS A 322 6.35 1.48 -26.60
C HIS A 322 4.85 1.62 -26.88
N PHE A 323 4.33 2.86 -26.83
CA PHE A 323 2.96 3.16 -27.27
C PHE A 323 2.77 2.84 -28.76
N ASP A 324 3.72 3.23 -29.61
CA ASP A 324 3.67 2.93 -31.05
C ASP A 324 3.68 1.42 -31.33
N ALA A 325 4.46 0.64 -30.57
CA ALA A 325 4.50 -0.82 -30.68
C ALA A 325 3.17 -1.48 -30.25
N LEU A 326 2.54 -0.97 -29.19
CA LEU A 326 1.19 -1.42 -28.78
C LEU A 326 0.16 -1.10 -29.87
N LEU A 327 0.22 0.10 -30.45
CA LEU A 327 -0.68 0.51 -31.52
C LEU A 327 -0.49 -0.32 -32.81
N ALA A 328 0.75 -0.72 -33.10
CA ALA A 328 1.09 -1.57 -34.26
C ALA A 328 0.72 -3.05 -34.08
N THR A 329 0.46 -3.52 -32.86
CA THR A 329 0.12 -4.93 -32.59
C THR A 329 -1.23 -5.30 -33.21
N GLU A 330 -1.34 -6.44 -33.88
CA GLU A 330 -2.63 -6.95 -34.37
C GLU A 330 -3.44 -7.59 -33.23
N LEU A 331 -4.72 -7.22 -33.10
CA LEU A 331 -5.60 -7.75 -32.06
C LEU A 331 -6.37 -8.97 -32.57
N THR A 332 -6.35 -10.02 -31.75
CA THR A 332 -7.12 -11.26 -31.85
C THR A 332 -7.67 -11.57 -30.46
N GLN A 333 -8.69 -12.42 -30.35
CA GLN A 333 -9.24 -12.77 -29.03
C GLN A 333 -8.17 -13.28 -28.06
N ASP A 334 -7.20 -14.05 -28.56
CA ASP A 334 -6.11 -14.61 -27.73
C ASP A 334 -5.01 -13.59 -27.41
N SER A 335 -4.81 -12.56 -28.26
CA SER A 335 -3.76 -11.55 -28.07
C SER A 335 -4.21 -10.34 -27.25
N VAL A 336 -5.51 -10.11 -27.05
CA VAL A 336 -6.02 -8.94 -26.31
C VAL A 336 -5.54 -8.94 -24.86
N ARG A 337 -5.59 -10.06 -24.13
CA ARG A 337 -5.16 -10.10 -22.73
C ARG A 337 -3.66 -9.79 -22.55
N PRO A 338 -2.72 -10.44 -23.28
CA PRO A 338 -1.31 -10.05 -23.26
C PRO A 338 -1.06 -8.60 -23.73
N TRP A 339 -1.83 -8.11 -24.69
CA TRP A 339 -1.73 -6.72 -25.16
C TRP A 339 -2.19 -5.72 -24.09
N LEU A 340 -3.32 -5.98 -23.42
CA LEU A 340 -3.82 -5.19 -22.28
C LEU A 340 -2.83 -5.19 -21.13
N ARG A 341 -2.18 -6.32 -20.83
CA ARG A 341 -1.17 -6.39 -19.78
C ARG A 341 0.04 -5.50 -20.10
N ARG A 342 0.59 -5.58 -21.32
CA ARG A 342 1.70 -4.70 -21.72
C ARG A 342 1.34 -3.23 -21.70
N TRP A 343 0.11 -2.89 -22.08
CA TRP A 343 -0.39 -1.52 -21.97
C TRP A 343 -0.54 -1.11 -20.50
N SER A 344 -1.09 -1.97 -19.67
CA SER A 344 -1.19 -1.76 -18.21
C SER A 344 0.17 -1.54 -17.57
N ASP A 345 1.18 -2.33 -17.91
CA ASP A 345 2.53 -2.18 -17.35
C ASP A 345 3.16 -0.84 -17.76
N LEU A 346 2.90 -0.37 -19.00
CA LEU A 346 3.36 0.94 -19.47
C LEU A 346 2.63 2.09 -18.75
N GLU A 347 1.32 1.94 -18.52
CA GLU A 347 0.54 2.94 -17.79
C GLU A 347 0.96 3.01 -16.32
N ALA A 348 1.22 1.87 -15.67
CA ALA A 348 1.74 1.83 -14.31
C ALA A 348 3.04 2.64 -14.16
N GLN A 349 3.92 2.63 -15.17
CA GLN A 349 5.14 3.45 -15.17
C GLN A 349 4.85 4.96 -15.28
N VAL A 350 3.83 5.36 -16.05
CA VAL A 350 3.37 6.76 -16.12
C VAL A 350 2.80 7.20 -14.79
N GLU A 351 1.95 6.36 -14.18
CA GLU A 351 1.33 6.61 -12.88
C GLU A 351 2.37 6.70 -11.75
N GLU A 352 3.31 5.76 -11.70
CA GLU A 352 4.44 5.74 -10.75
C GLU A 352 5.24 7.04 -10.83
N LEU A 353 5.61 7.47 -12.05
CA LEU A 353 6.32 8.73 -12.23
C LEU A 353 5.48 9.91 -11.76
N GLY A 354 4.21 9.98 -12.16
CA GLY A 354 3.30 11.05 -11.76
C GLY A 354 3.21 11.17 -10.24
N ALA A 355 3.05 10.03 -9.55
CA ALA A 355 3.06 9.96 -8.10
C ALA A 355 4.40 10.40 -7.50
N GLN A 356 5.53 10.03 -8.12
CA GLN A 356 6.87 10.40 -7.67
C GLN A 356 7.14 11.90 -7.79
N VAL A 357 6.89 12.52 -8.95
CA VAL A 357 7.14 13.97 -9.12
C VAL A 357 6.18 14.80 -8.28
N TYR A 358 4.96 14.31 -8.06
CA TYR A 358 4.01 14.97 -7.18
C TYR A 358 4.43 14.87 -5.70
N ARG A 359 4.92 13.69 -5.27
CA ARG A 359 5.49 13.50 -3.93
C ARG A 359 6.64 14.49 -3.67
N GLU A 360 7.57 14.63 -4.60
CA GLU A 360 8.73 15.50 -4.38
C GLU A 360 8.35 16.98 -4.31
N VAL A 361 7.47 17.47 -5.19
CA VAL A 361 7.05 18.88 -5.18
C VAL A 361 6.20 19.21 -3.95
N SER A 362 5.45 18.24 -3.41
CA SER A 362 4.64 18.42 -2.20
C SER A 362 5.45 18.29 -0.91
N GLU A 363 6.49 17.45 -0.88
CA GLU A 363 7.42 17.33 0.25
C GLU A 363 8.22 18.62 0.50
N ASN A 364 8.50 19.40 -0.57
CA ASN A 364 9.17 20.70 -0.50
C ASN A 364 8.80 21.62 -1.68
N ILE A 365 7.84 22.53 -1.47
CA ILE A 365 7.27 23.41 -2.50
C ILE A 365 8.23 24.49 -3.01
N VAL A 366 9.40 24.67 -2.39
CA VAL A 366 10.43 25.62 -2.83
C VAL A 366 11.62 24.94 -3.51
N ASP A 367 11.56 23.62 -3.72
CA ASP A 367 12.57 22.91 -4.50
C ASP A 367 12.37 23.17 -6.00
N GLU A 368 13.20 24.06 -6.55
CA GLU A 368 13.15 24.46 -7.96
C GLU A 368 13.36 23.28 -8.93
N GLU A 369 14.16 22.28 -8.56
CA GLU A 369 14.39 21.12 -9.44
C GLU A 369 13.19 20.15 -9.38
N ALA A 370 12.57 19.96 -8.21
CA ALA A 370 11.32 19.19 -8.09
C ALA A 370 10.18 19.87 -8.87
N GLU A 371 10.00 21.19 -8.72
CA GLU A 371 8.99 21.96 -9.46
C GLU A 371 9.21 21.83 -10.98
N LYS A 372 10.47 21.95 -11.43
CA LYS A 372 10.81 21.78 -12.85
C LYS A 372 10.50 20.39 -13.38
N ARG A 373 10.76 19.32 -12.60
CA ARG A 373 10.42 17.94 -13.01
C ARG A 373 8.92 17.72 -13.06
N PHE A 374 8.18 18.25 -12.10
CA PHE A 374 6.72 18.22 -12.10
C PHE A 374 6.13 18.95 -13.31
N LEU A 375 6.61 20.17 -13.61
CA LEU A 375 6.17 20.93 -14.78
C LEU A 375 6.53 20.21 -16.09
N LEU A 376 7.73 19.61 -16.18
CA LEU A 376 8.12 18.83 -17.35
C LEU A 376 7.17 17.63 -17.57
N PHE A 377 6.80 16.92 -16.50
CA PHE A 377 5.82 15.84 -16.59
C PHE A 377 4.46 16.36 -17.11
N LEU A 378 3.95 17.46 -16.56
CA LEU A 378 2.68 18.05 -16.95
C LEU A 378 2.66 18.59 -18.39
N GLU A 379 3.80 19.08 -18.90
CA GLU A 379 3.87 19.72 -20.22
C GLU A 379 4.27 18.74 -21.33
N GLU A 380 5.12 17.76 -21.04
CA GLU A 380 5.70 16.89 -22.06
C GLU A 380 5.14 15.45 -22.02
N VAL A 381 4.89 14.90 -20.83
CA VAL A 381 4.58 13.46 -20.68
C VAL A 381 3.08 13.23 -20.58
N LEU A 382 2.40 13.91 -19.67
CA LEU A 382 0.96 13.74 -19.43
C LEU A 382 0.09 14.02 -20.68
N PRO A 383 0.32 15.10 -21.45
CA PRO A 383 -0.50 15.39 -22.64
C PRO A 383 -0.31 14.33 -23.74
N LYS A 384 0.93 13.89 -23.96
CA LYS A 384 1.27 12.96 -25.04
C LYS A 384 0.87 11.53 -24.70
N SER A 385 1.06 11.10 -23.45
CA SER A 385 0.53 9.82 -22.95
C SER A 385 -0.99 9.77 -23.06
N SER A 386 -1.70 10.86 -22.72
CA SER A 386 -3.16 10.94 -22.87
C SER A 386 -3.63 10.72 -24.31
N ILE A 387 -2.97 11.34 -25.30
CA ILE A 387 -3.26 11.14 -26.73
C ILE A 387 -2.95 9.70 -27.17
N ALA A 388 -1.81 9.14 -26.75
CA ALA A 388 -1.44 7.77 -27.08
C ALA A 388 -2.41 6.74 -26.47
N ASN A 389 -2.79 6.94 -25.20
CA ASN A 389 -3.78 6.14 -24.50
C ASN A 389 -5.14 6.19 -25.19
N GLN A 390 -5.57 7.36 -25.67
CA GLN A 390 -6.79 7.46 -26.47
C GLN A 390 -6.73 6.58 -27.72
N ALA A 391 -5.63 6.63 -28.48
CA ALA A 391 -5.49 5.81 -29.68
C ALA A 391 -5.53 4.30 -29.37
N LEU A 392 -4.96 3.87 -28.24
CA LEU A 392 -5.04 2.49 -27.76
C LEU A 392 -6.47 2.11 -27.31
N LYS A 393 -7.19 3.00 -26.61
CA LYS A 393 -8.63 2.80 -26.27
C LYS A 393 -9.45 2.60 -27.53
N GLU A 394 -9.32 3.49 -28.52
CA GLU A 394 -10.05 3.39 -29.80
C GLU A 394 -9.74 2.09 -30.55
N LYS A 395 -8.46 1.68 -30.58
CA LYS A 395 -8.04 0.41 -31.18
C LYS A 395 -8.71 -0.79 -30.51
N LEU A 396 -8.73 -0.84 -29.18
CA LEU A 396 -9.39 -1.92 -28.43
C LEU A 396 -10.91 -1.92 -28.69
N LEU A 397 -11.54 -0.75 -28.62
CA LEU A 397 -12.99 -0.61 -28.78
C LEU A 397 -13.48 -0.89 -30.22
N ALA A 398 -12.62 -0.66 -31.22
CA ALA A 398 -12.90 -0.99 -32.62
C ALA A 398 -12.78 -2.50 -32.92
N PHE A 399 -12.16 -3.28 -32.02
CA PHE A 399 -12.01 -4.72 -32.20
C PHE A 399 -13.31 -5.47 -31.81
N GLU A 400 -14.29 -5.50 -32.72
CA GLU A 400 -15.63 -6.06 -32.50
C GLU A 400 -15.66 -7.54 -32.08
N ALA A 401 -14.61 -8.31 -32.41
CA ALA A 401 -14.51 -9.71 -32.06
C ALA A 401 -14.09 -9.95 -30.59
N PHE A 402 -13.77 -8.90 -29.83
CA PHE A 402 -13.40 -9.03 -28.43
C PHE A 402 -14.60 -9.46 -27.57
N THR A 403 -14.51 -10.66 -27.00
CA THR A 403 -15.39 -11.08 -25.90
C THR A 403 -14.72 -10.69 -24.58
N PRO A 404 -15.31 -9.77 -23.79
CA PRO A 404 -14.75 -9.34 -22.52
C PRO A 404 -14.58 -10.50 -21.54
N TYR A 405 -13.55 -10.40 -20.72
CA TYR A 405 -13.40 -11.23 -19.53
C TYR A 405 -14.05 -10.54 -18.34
N GLU A 406 -14.35 -11.29 -17.28
CA GLU A 406 -15.00 -10.79 -16.07
C GLU A 406 -14.26 -9.58 -15.46
N ASP A 407 -12.93 -9.63 -15.38
CA ASP A 407 -12.05 -8.58 -14.88
C ASP A 407 -11.88 -7.38 -15.84
N THR A 408 -12.52 -7.39 -17.01
CA THR A 408 -12.42 -6.32 -18.01
C THR A 408 -13.76 -5.65 -18.34
N GLU A 409 -14.88 -6.14 -17.78
CA GLU A 409 -16.19 -5.59 -18.12
C GLU A 409 -16.35 -4.13 -17.71
N GLN A 410 -16.00 -3.81 -16.46
CA GLN A 410 -16.07 -2.43 -15.94
C GLN A 410 -15.03 -1.53 -16.62
N LEU A 411 -13.81 -2.04 -16.83
CA LEU A 411 -12.76 -1.36 -17.60
C LEU A 411 -13.26 -0.91 -18.97
N LEU A 412 -13.92 -1.80 -19.72
CA LEU A 412 -14.46 -1.46 -21.04
C LEU A 412 -15.60 -0.44 -20.99
N LYS A 413 -16.40 -0.40 -19.92
CA LYS A 413 -17.41 0.66 -19.75
C LYS A 413 -16.73 2.01 -19.57
N ARG A 414 -15.71 2.09 -18.70
CA ARG A 414 -14.90 3.30 -18.48
C ARG A 414 -14.20 3.75 -19.76
N PHE A 415 -13.51 2.85 -20.44
CA PHE A 415 -12.83 3.17 -21.69
C PHE A 415 -13.77 3.68 -22.79
N ARG A 416 -15.00 3.16 -22.87
CA ARG A 416 -16.02 3.69 -23.79
C ARG A 416 -16.45 5.10 -23.42
N ALA A 417 -16.70 5.37 -22.14
CA ALA A 417 -17.08 6.70 -21.66
C ALA A 417 -15.96 7.72 -21.92
N ASP A 418 -14.73 7.39 -21.53
CA ASP A 418 -13.54 8.22 -21.77
C ASP A 418 -13.33 8.51 -23.25
N ALA A 419 -13.35 7.47 -24.08
CA ALA A 419 -13.10 7.63 -25.51
C ALA A 419 -14.18 8.46 -26.20
N ALA A 420 -15.43 8.41 -25.73
CA ALA A 420 -16.54 9.18 -26.29
C ALA A 420 -16.36 10.70 -26.08
N ILE A 421 -15.81 11.10 -24.93
CA ILE A 421 -15.64 12.52 -24.54
C ILE A 421 -14.25 13.08 -24.85
N PHE A 422 -13.27 12.24 -25.18
CA PHE A 422 -11.93 12.69 -25.51
C PHE A 422 -11.90 13.56 -26.76
N ARG A 423 -11.28 14.73 -26.67
CA ARG A 423 -11.00 15.62 -27.80
C ARG A 423 -9.59 16.15 -27.66
N GLU A 424 -8.79 16.05 -28.72
CA GLU A 424 -7.40 16.53 -28.69
C GLU A 424 -7.33 18.04 -28.38
N GLU A 425 -8.30 18.83 -28.87
CA GLU A 425 -8.44 20.26 -28.55
C GLU A 425 -8.72 20.55 -27.06
N ASN A 426 -9.15 19.56 -26.27
CA ASN A 426 -9.30 19.69 -24.82
C ASN A 426 -8.01 19.44 -24.04
N VAL A 427 -7.02 18.76 -24.61
CA VAL A 427 -5.74 18.45 -23.94
C VAL A 427 -5.03 19.71 -23.39
N PRO A 428 -4.85 20.79 -24.18
CA PRO A 428 -4.25 22.02 -23.64
C PRO A 428 -5.16 22.72 -22.61
N LEU A 429 -6.49 22.66 -22.77
CA LEU A 429 -7.43 23.25 -21.81
C LEU A 429 -7.35 22.54 -20.45
N ARG A 430 -7.26 21.20 -20.43
CA ARG A 430 -7.12 20.42 -19.19
C ARG A 430 -5.79 20.73 -18.50
N SER A 431 -4.72 20.86 -19.26
CA SER A 431 -3.40 21.24 -18.72
C SER A 431 -3.44 22.63 -18.08
N GLU A 432 -4.13 23.58 -18.70
CA GLU A 432 -4.31 24.93 -18.15
C GLU A 432 -5.22 24.94 -16.92
N LEU A 433 -6.30 24.16 -16.90
CA LEU A 433 -7.16 23.99 -15.71
C LEU A 433 -6.37 23.47 -14.49
N LEU A 434 -5.43 22.53 -14.69
CA LEU A 434 -4.54 22.06 -13.63
C LEU A 434 -3.61 23.17 -13.11
N LYS A 435 -3.06 23.99 -14.02
CA LYS A 435 -2.22 25.16 -13.66
C LYS A 435 -3.00 26.20 -12.86
N LEU A 436 -4.22 26.51 -13.26
CA LEU A 436 -5.11 27.43 -12.54
C LEU A 436 -5.54 26.87 -11.17
N GLY A 437 -5.73 25.55 -11.06
CA GLY A 437 -5.94 24.87 -9.77
C GLY A 437 -4.74 25.03 -8.83
N ASN A 438 -3.52 24.84 -9.33
CA ASN A 438 -2.29 25.09 -8.57
C ASN A 438 -2.13 26.58 -8.20
N GLU A 439 -2.56 27.51 -9.06
CA GLU A 439 -2.57 28.94 -8.74
C GLU A 439 -3.51 29.26 -7.58
N TYR A 440 -4.71 28.65 -7.55
CA TYR A 440 -5.61 28.75 -6.39
C TYR A 440 -4.91 28.29 -5.11
N GLU A 441 -4.27 27.12 -5.13
CA GLU A 441 -3.56 26.57 -3.97
C GLU A 441 -2.41 27.48 -3.51
N LYS A 442 -1.65 28.05 -4.45
CA LYS A 442 -0.60 29.05 -4.15
C LYS A 442 -1.17 30.31 -3.51
N ILE A 443 -2.31 30.82 -3.99
CA ILE A 443 -2.98 32.00 -3.39
C ILE A 443 -3.41 31.70 -1.96
N ILE A 444 -4.11 30.58 -1.73
CA ILE A 444 -4.58 30.19 -0.39
C ILE A 444 -3.40 29.93 0.54
N GLY A 445 -2.39 29.19 0.09
CA GLY A 445 -1.20 28.82 0.87
C GLY A 445 -0.33 30.02 1.27
N ALA A 446 -0.34 31.10 0.47
CA ALA A 446 0.40 32.34 0.76
C ALA A 446 -0.33 33.27 1.76
N MET A 447 -1.57 32.95 2.16
CA MET A 447 -2.31 33.80 3.09
C MET A 447 -1.75 33.71 4.51
N THR A 448 -1.45 34.87 5.09
CA THR A 448 -1.09 35.04 6.49
C THR A 448 -1.92 36.14 7.15
N VAL A 449 -1.97 36.12 8.48
CA VAL A 449 -2.59 37.15 9.31
C VAL A 449 -1.64 37.59 10.42
N ASP A 450 -1.62 38.89 10.72
CA ASP A 450 -0.95 39.39 11.91
C ASP A 450 -1.78 39.04 13.16
N TRP A 451 -1.21 38.22 14.04
CA TRP A 451 -1.76 37.86 15.34
C TRP A 451 -0.78 38.32 16.43
N GLU A 452 -1.13 39.40 17.12
CA GLU A 452 -0.35 39.97 18.24
C GLU A 452 1.11 40.30 17.89
N GLY A 453 1.36 40.76 16.65
CA GLY A 453 2.69 41.10 16.15
C GLY A 453 3.48 39.92 15.61
N GLN A 454 2.86 38.74 15.49
CA GLN A 454 3.41 37.57 14.81
C GLN A 454 2.61 37.28 13.55
N GLU A 455 3.30 36.87 12.49
CA GLU A 455 2.66 36.43 11.25
C GLU A 455 2.29 34.94 11.38
N GLU A 456 0.99 34.64 11.43
CA GLU A 456 0.46 33.28 11.46
C GLU A 456 -0.16 32.92 10.10
N THR A 457 0.05 31.69 9.62
CA THR A 457 -0.60 31.17 8.41
C THR A 457 -2.08 30.87 8.67
N MET A 458 -2.89 30.70 7.61
CA MET A 458 -4.33 30.40 7.76
C MET A 458 -4.61 29.15 8.64
N PRO A 459 -3.90 28.02 8.50
CA PRO A 459 -4.07 26.88 9.40
C PRO A 459 -3.67 27.17 10.85
N GLN A 460 -2.62 27.98 11.07
CA GLN A 460 -2.17 28.33 12.43
C GLN A 460 -3.22 29.16 13.17
N ILE A 461 -3.77 30.20 12.52
CA ILE A 461 -4.80 31.03 13.15
C ILE A 461 -6.13 30.27 13.33
N GLU A 462 -6.44 29.29 12.47
CA GLU A 462 -7.65 28.47 12.58
C GLU A 462 -7.71 27.71 13.91
N VAL A 463 -6.57 27.31 14.48
CA VAL A 463 -6.50 26.67 15.81
C VAL A 463 -7.11 27.58 16.89
N ARG A 464 -7.02 28.90 16.75
CA ARG A 464 -7.63 29.85 17.70
C ARG A 464 -9.15 29.81 17.70
N LEU A 465 -9.79 29.23 16.69
CA LEU A 465 -11.23 28.98 16.70
C LEU A 465 -11.63 27.89 17.72
N GLN A 466 -10.65 27.21 18.32
CA GLN A 466 -10.86 26.25 19.40
C GLN A 466 -10.60 26.87 20.80
N ASP A 467 -10.12 28.11 20.88
CA ASP A 467 -9.83 28.77 22.15
C ASP A 467 -11.08 28.83 23.04
N LEU A 468 -10.94 28.56 24.35
CA LEU A 468 -12.04 28.69 25.30
C LEU A 468 -12.55 30.15 25.40
N ASP A 469 -11.66 31.12 25.21
CA ASP A 469 -12.04 32.53 25.16
C ASP A 469 -12.75 32.88 23.84
N ARG A 470 -14.04 33.20 23.95
CA ARG A 470 -14.87 33.58 22.80
C ARG A 470 -14.38 34.84 22.09
N VAL A 471 -13.78 35.79 22.81
CA VAL A 471 -13.26 37.02 22.19
C VAL A 471 -12.07 36.70 21.30
N SER A 472 -11.17 35.82 21.73
CA SER A 472 -10.10 35.29 20.89
C SER A 472 -10.64 34.64 19.61
N ARG A 473 -11.62 33.73 19.73
CA ARG A 473 -12.23 33.05 18.57
C ARG A 473 -12.86 34.02 17.58
N GLU A 474 -13.64 34.98 18.07
CA GLU A 474 -14.28 36.01 17.23
C GLU A 474 -13.23 36.84 16.49
N ARG A 475 -12.18 37.29 17.19
CA ARG A 475 -11.08 38.06 16.61
C ARG A 475 -10.32 37.27 15.56
N ALA A 476 -10.03 36.00 15.82
CA ALA A 476 -9.36 35.11 14.87
C ALA A 476 -10.20 34.93 13.60
N TRP A 477 -11.48 34.58 13.75
CA TRP A 477 -12.40 34.41 12.64
C TRP A 477 -12.54 35.68 11.79
N GLN A 478 -12.68 36.86 12.43
CA GLN A 478 -12.77 38.14 11.73
C GLN A 478 -11.50 38.46 10.93
N LYS A 479 -10.32 38.19 11.49
CA LYS A 479 -9.04 38.36 10.79
C LYS A 479 -8.92 37.42 9.59
N MET A 480 -9.32 36.16 9.73
CA MET A 480 -9.35 35.21 8.63
C MET A 480 -10.29 35.68 7.52
N MET A 481 -11.52 36.08 7.84
CA MET A 481 -12.48 36.56 6.83
C MET A 481 -12.01 37.85 6.16
N ALA A 482 -11.40 38.77 6.91
CA ALA A 482 -10.81 39.98 6.36
C ALA A 482 -9.64 39.68 5.40
N ARG A 483 -8.86 38.62 5.67
CA ARG A 483 -7.78 38.18 4.78
C ARG A 483 -8.32 37.57 3.49
N TYR A 484 -9.34 36.72 3.58
CA TYR A 484 -10.05 36.19 2.41
C TYR A 484 -10.67 37.30 1.56
N ALA A 485 -11.26 38.31 2.20
CA ALA A 485 -11.85 39.45 1.50
C ALA A 485 -10.83 40.23 0.64
N GLN A 486 -9.54 40.21 1.01
CA GLN A 486 -8.47 40.84 0.22
C GLN A 486 -8.16 40.07 -1.07
N GLU A 487 -8.31 38.73 -1.09
CA GLU A 487 -8.08 37.92 -2.30
C GLU A 487 -9.34 37.72 -3.15
N ARG A 488 -10.49 38.23 -2.70
CA ARG A 488 -11.78 38.00 -3.35
C ARG A 488 -11.73 38.30 -4.85
N GLU A 489 -11.26 39.48 -5.25
CA GLU A 489 -11.23 39.86 -6.67
C GLU A 489 -10.34 38.94 -7.51
N THR A 490 -9.23 38.46 -6.93
CA THR A 490 -8.32 37.51 -7.58
C THR A 490 -8.99 36.15 -7.77
N LEU A 491 -9.62 35.61 -6.72
CA LEU A 491 -10.30 34.32 -6.74
C LEU A 491 -11.56 34.34 -7.63
N ASP A 492 -12.29 35.46 -7.63
CA ASP A 492 -13.43 35.73 -8.51
C ASP A 492 -13.02 35.59 -9.99
N LYS A 493 -11.94 36.30 -10.38
CA LYS A 493 -11.42 36.25 -11.74
C LYS A 493 -10.95 34.85 -12.12
N LEU A 494 -10.18 34.21 -11.23
CA LEU A 494 -9.65 32.86 -11.42
C LEU A 494 -10.79 31.86 -11.68
N TYR A 495 -11.83 31.88 -10.85
CA TYR A 495 -12.95 30.95 -10.98
C TYR A 495 -13.75 31.16 -12.27
N LEU A 496 -14.01 32.42 -12.66
CA LEU A 496 -14.72 32.72 -13.90
C LEU A 496 -13.94 32.23 -15.14
N GLU A 497 -12.62 32.32 -15.11
CA GLU A 497 -11.75 31.77 -16.17
C GLU A 497 -11.83 30.24 -16.23
N MET A 498 -11.73 29.56 -15.08
CA MET A 498 -11.90 28.11 -14.99
C MET A 498 -13.29 27.67 -15.46
N LEU A 499 -14.34 28.38 -15.06
CA LEU A 499 -15.73 28.08 -15.43
C LEU A 499 -15.93 28.18 -16.95
N ALA A 500 -15.42 29.24 -17.58
CA ALA A 500 -15.48 29.41 -19.02
C ALA A 500 -14.77 28.27 -19.76
N MET A 501 -13.60 27.87 -19.26
CA MET A 501 -12.79 26.79 -19.84
C MET A 501 -13.44 25.41 -19.67
N ARG A 502 -13.99 25.11 -18.49
CA ARG A 502 -14.78 23.90 -18.22
C ARG A 502 -15.99 23.77 -19.14
N ARG A 503 -16.74 24.86 -19.33
CA ARG A 503 -17.83 24.90 -20.30
C ARG A 503 -17.33 24.67 -21.73
N GLN A 504 -16.17 25.19 -22.08
CA GLN A 504 -15.55 24.92 -23.39
C GLN A 504 -15.17 23.45 -23.57
N VAL A 505 -14.58 22.82 -22.56
CA VAL A 505 -14.24 21.39 -22.56
C VAL A 505 -15.48 20.53 -22.87
N ALA A 506 -16.60 20.82 -22.20
CA ALA A 506 -17.86 20.12 -22.44
C ALA A 506 -18.41 20.35 -23.85
N ARG A 507 -18.36 21.60 -24.36
CA ARG A 507 -18.80 21.94 -25.73
C ARG A 507 -18.00 21.21 -26.80
N ASN A 508 -16.68 21.16 -26.64
CA ASN A 508 -15.77 20.44 -27.54
C ASN A 508 -16.11 18.94 -27.56
N ALA A 509 -16.44 18.37 -26.39
CA ALA A 509 -16.90 16.98 -26.27
C ALA A 509 -18.30 16.75 -26.88
N GLY A 510 -19.06 17.80 -27.21
CA GLY A 510 -20.42 17.72 -27.75
C GLY A 510 -21.51 17.51 -26.69
N LEU A 511 -21.21 17.83 -25.42
CA LEU A 511 -22.12 17.67 -24.29
C LEU A 511 -22.81 18.98 -23.94
N ALA A 512 -24.01 18.91 -23.36
CA ALA A 512 -24.84 20.09 -23.11
C ALA A 512 -24.35 20.93 -21.92
N SER A 513 -23.62 20.30 -20.98
CA SER A 513 -23.11 20.95 -19.79
C SER A 513 -21.82 20.30 -19.31
N PHE A 514 -21.05 21.03 -18.51
CA PHE A 514 -19.88 20.46 -17.84
C PHE A 514 -20.26 19.41 -16.79
N ARG A 515 -21.49 19.46 -16.24
CA ARG A 515 -22.03 18.37 -15.40
C ARG A 515 -22.10 17.04 -16.16
N GLU A 516 -22.61 17.04 -17.39
CA GLU A 516 -22.66 15.82 -18.22
C GLU A 516 -21.27 15.30 -18.56
N TYR A 517 -20.33 16.22 -18.83
CA TYR A 517 -18.93 15.86 -19.05
C TYR A 517 -18.34 15.19 -17.80
N GLN A 518 -18.51 15.80 -16.63
CA GLN A 518 -17.95 15.28 -15.38
C GLN A 518 -18.57 13.94 -14.98
N TRP A 519 -19.87 13.73 -15.21
CA TRP A 519 -20.52 12.44 -14.93
C TRP A 519 -19.90 11.29 -15.75
N GLN A 520 -19.54 11.56 -17.01
CA GLN A 520 -18.87 10.57 -17.85
C GLN A 520 -17.39 10.41 -17.50
N GLU A 521 -16.66 11.51 -17.31
CA GLU A 521 -15.22 11.50 -16.96
C GLU A 521 -14.96 10.76 -15.64
N MET A 522 -15.86 10.89 -14.67
CA MET A 522 -15.74 10.22 -13.37
C MET A 522 -16.33 8.79 -13.36
N GLY A 523 -16.79 8.27 -14.51
CA GLY A 523 -17.32 6.90 -14.59
C GLY A 523 -18.58 6.67 -13.75
N ARG A 524 -19.42 7.68 -13.53
CA ARG A 524 -20.62 7.58 -12.69
C ARG A 524 -21.75 6.84 -13.42
N PHE A 525 -21.66 5.51 -13.43
CA PHE A 525 -22.61 4.64 -14.14
C PHE A 525 -23.80 4.20 -13.28
N ASP A 526 -23.63 4.18 -11.96
CA ASP A 526 -24.59 3.56 -11.04
C ASP A 526 -25.57 4.55 -10.40
N TYR A 527 -25.41 5.85 -10.65
CA TYR A 527 -26.31 6.92 -10.20
C TYR A 527 -26.31 8.14 -11.12
N THR A 528 -27.37 8.93 -11.07
CA THR A 528 -27.58 10.12 -11.92
C THR A 528 -27.61 11.42 -11.10
N PRO A 529 -27.62 12.60 -11.74
CA PRO A 529 -27.87 13.86 -11.03
C PRO A 529 -29.18 13.89 -10.23
N GLU A 530 -30.22 13.19 -10.68
CA GLU A 530 -31.50 13.08 -9.98
C GLU A 530 -31.37 12.32 -8.65
N ASP A 531 -30.44 11.37 -8.58
CA ASP A 531 -30.11 10.66 -7.35
C ASP A 531 -29.44 11.61 -6.34
N CYS A 532 -28.55 12.51 -6.79
CA CYS A 532 -28.01 13.58 -5.93
C CYS A 532 -29.11 14.49 -5.38
N PHE A 533 -30.12 14.83 -6.19
CA PHE A 533 -31.26 15.64 -5.70
C PHE A 533 -32.15 14.88 -4.71
N THR A 534 -32.32 13.58 -4.89
CA THR A 534 -32.98 12.71 -3.91
C THR A 534 -32.20 12.67 -2.60
N PHE A 535 -30.87 12.59 -2.69
CA PHE A 535 -29.99 12.64 -1.53
C PHE A 535 -30.08 13.99 -0.80
N HIS A 536 -30.09 15.10 -1.54
CA HIS A 536 -30.30 16.45 -0.99
C HIS A 536 -31.63 16.57 -0.25
N ASP A 537 -32.73 16.08 -0.83
CA ASP A 537 -34.04 16.06 -0.18
C ASP A 537 -33.99 15.27 1.13
N ALA A 538 -33.34 14.12 1.13
CA ALA A 538 -33.23 13.29 2.31
C ALA A 538 -32.33 13.91 3.40
N ILE A 539 -31.24 14.57 3.03
CA ILE A 539 -30.42 15.37 3.96
C ILE A 539 -31.26 16.49 4.59
N GLU A 540 -32.00 17.25 3.78
CA GLU A 540 -32.83 18.36 4.27
C GLU A 540 -33.88 17.90 5.28
N HIS A 541 -34.47 16.71 5.09
CA HIS A 541 -35.54 16.23 5.94
C HIS A 541 -35.09 15.41 7.15
N GLU A 542 -34.00 14.63 7.03
CA GLU A 542 -33.57 13.70 8.07
C GLU A 542 -32.33 14.19 8.84
N VAL A 543 -31.41 14.89 8.18
CA VAL A 543 -30.12 15.28 8.76
C VAL A 543 -30.13 16.71 9.28
N VAL A 544 -30.66 17.67 8.51
CA VAL A 544 -30.70 19.09 8.89
C VAL A 544 -31.41 19.33 10.25
N PRO A 545 -32.56 18.69 10.56
CA PRO A 545 -33.17 18.82 11.89
C PRO A 545 -32.26 18.31 13.01
N PHE A 546 -31.56 17.19 12.79
CA PHE A 546 -30.64 16.64 13.77
C PHE A 546 -29.40 17.54 13.95
N ALA A 547 -28.82 18.04 12.86
CA ALA A 547 -27.73 19.01 12.91
C ALA A 547 -28.14 20.29 13.67
N ALA A 548 -29.35 20.79 13.45
CA ALA A 548 -29.88 21.95 14.18
C ALA A 548 -30.04 21.68 15.69
N GLU A 549 -30.43 20.47 16.08
CA GLU A 549 -30.45 20.03 17.49
C GLU A 549 -29.04 20.01 18.09
N LEU A 550 -28.04 19.50 17.35
CA LEU A 550 -26.64 19.50 17.79
C LEU A 550 -26.09 20.92 17.98
N TYR A 551 -26.37 21.84 17.04
CA TYR A 551 -25.99 23.25 17.20
C TYR A 551 -26.70 23.91 18.39
N LYS A 552 -27.98 23.62 18.60
CA LYS A 552 -28.72 24.11 19.77
C LYS A 552 -28.12 23.58 21.08
N SER A 553 -27.81 22.29 21.15
CA SER A 553 -27.14 21.69 22.32
C SER A 553 -25.78 22.33 22.58
N ARG A 554 -25.00 22.61 21.52
CA ARG A 554 -23.74 23.36 21.64
C ARG A 554 -23.96 24.77 22.19
N CYS A 555 -24.96 25.48 21.70
CA CYS A 555 -25.34 26.80 22.18
C CYS A 555 -25.68 26.78 23.69
N GLU A 556 -26.45 25.79 24.14
CA GLU A 556 -26.80 25.58 25.54
C GLU A 556 -25.58 25.24 26.40
N LYS A 557 -24.72 24.31 25.95
CA LYS A 557 -23.50 23.90 26.67
C LYS A 557 -22.49 25.05 26.80
N LEU A 558 -22.42 25.95 25.82
CA LEU A 558 -21.56 27.15 25.85
C LEU A 558 -22.20 28.35 26.58
N GLY A 559 -23.47 28.26 26.99
CA GLY A 559 -24.19 29.35 27.64
C GLY A 559 -24.42 30.56 26.73
N LEU A 560 -24.67 30.32 25.43
CA LEU A 560 -24.89 31.35 24.41
C LEU A 560 -26.38 31.47 24.05
N ASP A 561 -26.81 32.67 23.64
CA ASP A 561 -28.16 32.89 23.10
C ASP A 561 -28.26 32.44 21.63
N THR A 562 -27.22 32.71 20.84
CA THR A 562 -27.08 32.26 19.44
C THR A 562 -25.66 31.77 19.18
N LEU A 563 -25.56 30.74 18.33
CA LEU A 563 -24.27 30.20 17.90
C LEU A 563 -23.76 30.98 16.69
N ARG A 564 -22.61 31.64 16.82
CA ARG A 564 -21.97 32.37 15.71
C ARG A 564 -20.97 31.46 14.98
N PRO A 565 -20.49 31.81 13.77
CA PRO A 565 -19.56 30.96 13.02
C PRO A 565 -18.28 30.61 13.81
N TRP A 566 -17.76 31.53 14.61
CA TRP A 566 -16.61 31.33 15.49
C TRP A 566 -16.89 30.52 16.77
N ASP A 567 -18.13 30.08 17.00
CA ASP A 567 -18.50 29.21 18.12
C ASP A 567 -18.62 27.73 17.69
N THR A 568 -18.39 27.42 16.41
CA THR A 568 -18.62 26.08 15.85
C THR A 568 -17.48 25.09 16.10
N ALA A 569 -16.24 25.56 16.20
CA ALA A 569 -15.04 24.73 16.35
C ALA A 569 -14.60 24.50 17.80
N VAL A 570 -15.03 25.33 18.77
CA VAL A 570 -14.64 25.22 20.18
C VAL A 570 -15.19 23.97 20.83
N GLU A 571 -14.37 23.25 21.59
CA GLU A 571 -14.82 22.10 22.38
C GLU A 571 -15.81 22.51 23.48
N VAL A 572 -16.87 21.72 23.63
CA VAL A 572 -17.92 21.98 24.63
C VAL A 572 -17.69 21.24 25.96
N GLN A 573 -16.74 20.31 25.98
CA GLN A 573 -16.49 19.40 27.11
C GLN A 573 -15.12 19.59 27.78
N GLY A 574 -14.38 20.65 27.44
CA GLY A 574 -13.08 20.96 28.05
C GLY A 574 -12.08 21.50 27.05
N GLU A 575 -10.79 21.31 27.35
CA GLU A 575 -9.70 21.65 26.44
C GLU A 575 -9.68 20.75 25.19
N PRO A 576 -9.21 21.25 24.04
CA PRO A 576 -8.97 20.44 22.85
C PRO A 576 -8.09 19.22 23.13
N LEU A 577 -8.37 18.10 22.47
CA LEU A 577 -7.62 16.87 22.61
C LEU A 577 -6.24 16.97 21.93
N THR A 578 -5.18 16.69 22.71
CA THR A 578 -3.79 16.63 22.24
C THR A 578 -3.21 15.21 22.38
N PRO A 579 -3.50 14.29 21.44
CA PRO A 579 -3.18 12.86 21.55
C PRO A 579 -1.68 12.50 21.56
N PHE A 580 -0.84 13.33 20.96
CA PHE A 580 0.58 13.06 20.78
C PHE A 580 1.37 14.37 20.70
N ALA A 581 2.67 14.31 20.98
CA ALA A 581 3.59 15.43 20.86
C ALA A 581 4.40 15.36 19.56
N GLU A 582 4.79 14.16 19.13
CA GLU A 582 5.67 13.96 17.96
C GLU A 582 5.02 13.05 16.91
N ALA A 583 5.34 13.26 15.63
CA ALA A 583 4.78 12.46 14.54
C ALA A 583 5.08 10.95 14.65
N ALA A 584 6.20 10.57 15.28
CA ALA A 584 6.53 9.17 15.54
C ALA A 584 5.53 8.49 16.51
N GLU A 585 4.94 9.25 17.45
CA GLU A 585 3.90 8.73 18.34
C GLU A 585 2.58 8.53 17.59
N LEU A 586 2.26 9.42 16.64
CA LEU A 586 1.12 9.28 15.73
C LEU A 586 1.27 8.03 14.85
N GLU A 587 2.43 7.85 14.21
CA GLU A 587 2.74 6.67 13.39
C GLU A 587 2.56 5.36 14.18
N GLU A 588 3.21 5.27 15.35
CA GLU A 588 3.20 4.07 16.17
C GLU A 588 1.81 3.82 16.79
N GLY A 589 1.07 4.87 17.14
CA GLY A 589 -0.32 4.73 17.59
C GLY A 589 -1.26 4.28 16.48
N GLY A 590 -1.07 4.76 15.24
CA GLY A 590 -1.80 4.27 14.07
C GLY A 590 -1.58 2.78 13.86
N TYR A 591 -0.32 2.33 13.87
CA TYR A 591 0.04 0.91 13.75
C TYR A 591 -0.68 0.04 14.79
N ARG A 592 -0.66 0.44 16.08
CA ARG A 592 -1.34 -0.31 17.15
C ARG A 592 -2.85 -0.35 16.98
N ILE A 593 -3.48 0.74 16.54
CA ILE A 593 -4.91 0.76 16.24
C ILE A 593 -5.23 -0.20 15.10
N PHE A 594 -4.48 -0.13 13.99
CA PHE A 594 -4.68 -1.03 12.86
C PHE A 594 -4.47 -2.50 13.24
N GLU A 595 -3.53 -2.80 14.14
CA GLU A 595 -3.34 -4.16 14.67
C GLU A 595 -4.58 -4.67 15.44
N GLN A 596 -5.28 -3.80 16.15
CA GLN A 596 -6.55 -4.16 16.80
C GLN A 596 -7.71 -4.28 15.81
N VAL A 597 -7.71 -3.49 14.75
CA VAL A 597 -8.72 -3.59 13.68
C VAL A 597 -8.55 -4.90 12.92
N ASP A 598 -7.36 -5.15 12.39
CA ASP A 598 -7.00 -6.35 11.64
C ASP A 598 -5.46 -6.48 11.48
N PRO A 599 -4.85 -7.61 11.85
CA PRO A 599 -3.41 -7.80 11.71
C PRO A 599 -2.87 -7.69 10.27
N VAL A 600 -3.68 -8.01 9.25
CA VAL A 600 -3.25 -7.88 7.85
C VAL A 600 -3.18 -6.40 7.46
N LEU A 601 -4.17 -5.60 7.85
CA LEU A 601 -4.12 -4.14 7.63
C LEU A 601 -2.94 -3.50 8.37
N ALA A 602 -2.62 -3.97 9.59
CA ALA A 602 -1.41 -3.54 10.28
C ALA A 602 -0.12 -3.89 9.52
N SER A 603 -0.08 -5.07 8.88
CA SER A 603 1.06 -5.47 8.03
C SER A 603 1.18 -4.59 6.78
N HIS A 604 0.07 -4.18 6.17
CA HIS A 604 0.04 -3.20 5.09
C HIS A 604 0.60 -1.85 5.56
N TYR A 605 0.19 -1.40 6.74
CA TYR A 605 0.73 -0.17 7.33
C TYR A 605 2.23 -0.26 7.61
N ALA A 606 2.71 -1.41 8.10
CA ALA A 606 4.12 -1.64 8.42
C ALA A 606 5.04 -1.47 7.19
N ILE A 607 4.58 -1.85 6.00
CA ILE A 607 5.34 -1.68 4.75
C ILE A 607 5.59 -0.21 4.45
N MET A 608 4.62 0.67 4.77
CA MET A 608 4.76 2.10 4.54
C MET A 608 5.76 2.77 5.49
N ARG A 609 5.99 2.20 6.67
CA ARG A 609 6.89 2.77 7.70
C ARG A 609 8.33 2.88 7.21
N ASP A 610 8.70 2.14 6.17
CA ASP A 610 10.00 2.26 5.49
C ASP A 610 10.02 3.38 4.44
N GLY A 611 9.83 4.63 4.89
CA GLY A 611 10.00 5.83 4.07
C GLY A 611 8.81 6.22 3.17
N TYR A 612 7.64 5.64 3.40
CA TYR A 612 6.38 5.95 2.69
C TYR A 612 5.31 6.60 3.60
N LEU A 613 5.71 7.11 4.76
CA LEU A 613 4.89 7.95 5.63
C LEU A 613 5.59 9.30 5.81
N ASP A 614 4.98 10.38 5.33
CA ASP A 614 5.42 11.75 5.61
C ASP A 614 4.35 12.50 6.40
N LEU A 615 4.34 12.29 7.72
CA LEU A 615 3.26 12.72 8.60
C LEU A 615 3.48 14.11 9.21
N ALA A 616 4.73 14.50 9.48
CA ALA A 616 5.02 15.72 10.24
C ALA A 616 4.78 17.01 9.43
N SER A 617 4.26 18.05 10.07
CA SER A 617 4.24 19.41 9.51
C SER A 617 5.64 20.06 9.58
N ARG A 618 6.07 20.74 8.51
CA ARG A 618 7.36 21.47 8.44
C ARG A 618 7.29 22.65 7.45
N PRO A 619 8.16 23.67 7.58
CA PRO A 619 8.25 24.75 6.60
C PRO A 619 8.45 24.21 5.18
N ASN A 620 7.82 24.90 4.21
CA ASN A 620 7.86 24.57 2.78
C ASN A 620 7.23 23.23 2.38
N LYS A 621 6.60 22.49 3.29
CA LYS A 621 5.76 21.34 2.91
C LYS A 621 4.41 21.83 2.38
N ALA A 622 3.87 21.16 1.36
CA ALA A 622 2.54 21.48 0.85
C ALA A 622 1.46 21.26 1.93
N PRO A 623 0.40 22.07 1.96
CA PRO A 623 -0.69 21.91 2.92
C PRO A 623 -1.55 20.66 2.62
N GLY A 624 -2.35 20.23 3.60
CA GLY A 624 -3.33 19.15 3.42
C GLY A 624 -2.81 17.77 3.81
N GLY A 625 -3.53 16.75 3.35
CA GLY A 625 -3.19 15.34 3.46
C GLY A 625 -3.75 14.58 2.26
N TYR A 626 -3.06 13.51 1.86
CA TYR A 626 -3.48 12.62 0.78
C TYR A 626 -2.78 11.26 0.89
N CYS A 627 -3.36 10.27 0.23
CA CYS A 627 -2.75 8.98 -0.04
C CYS A 627 -2.48 8.83 -1.54
N ASN A 628 -1.22 8.61 -1.92
CA ASN A 628 -0.85 8.24 -3.29
C ASN A 628 -0.46 6.77 -3.36
N SER A 629 -0.50 6.22 -4.56
CA SER A 629 -0.13 4.83 -4.83
C SER A 629 1.00 4.75 -5.85
N PHE A 630 1.92 3.83 -5.63
CA PHE A 630 3.06 3.54 -6.49
C PHE A 630 2.86 2.13 -7.07
N PRO A 631 2.15 1.96 -8.21
CA PRO A 631 1.76 0.64 -8.73
C PRO A 631 2.93 -0.20 -9.24
N VAL A 632 4.08 0.41 -9.57
CA VAL A 632 5.29 -0.33 -9.95
C VAL A 632 6.04 -0.79 -8.70
N THR A 633 6.20 0.10 -7.73
CA THR A 633 6.86 -0.24 -6.45
C THR A 633 5.97 -1.09 -5.53
N GLY A 634 4.66 -1.12 -5.78
CA GLY A 634 3.68 -1.87 -4.99
C GLY A 634 3.44 -1.30 -3.59
N LYS A 635 3.66 0.02 -3.39
CA LYS A 635 3.57 0.69 -2.08
C LYS A 635 2.64 1.93 -2.13
N PRO A 636 1.75 2.11 -1.14
CA PRO A 636 1.06 3.38 -0.94
C PRO A 636 1.95 4.36 -0.17
N TYR A 637 1.59 5.64 -0.21
CA TYR A 637 2.28 6.74 0.46
C TYR A 637 1.28 7.66 1.15
N ILE A 638 1.43 7.86 2.45
CA ILE A 638 0.59 8.78 3.22
C ILE A 638 1.36 10.07 3.46
N PHE A 639 0.81 11.17 2.97
CA PHE A 639 1.27 12.53 3.21
C PHE A 639 0.26 13.25 4.08
N MET A 640 0.71 13.92 5.15
CA MET A 640 -0.15 14.81 5.93
C MET A 640 0.67 15.85 6.70
N ASN A 641 -0.01 16.78 7.37
CA ASN A 641 0.60 17.86 8.16
C ASN A 641 0.20 17.78 9.64
N ALA A 642 0.65 16.74 10.33
CA ALA A 642 0.34 16.52 11.74
C ALA A 642 0.89 17.63 12.65
N ALA A 643 0.06 18.10 13.58
CA ALA A 643 0.34 19.20 14.52
C ALA A 643 -0.04 18.88 15.98
N GLY A 644 -0.32 17.61 16.32
CA GLY A 644 -0.60 17.16 17.68
C GLY A 644 -2.07 17.20 18.07
N THR A 645 -2.99 17.29 17.10
CA THR A 645 -4.44 17.42 17.32
C THR A 645 -5.18 16.10 17.14
N HIS A 646 -6.41 16.00 17.65
CA HIS A 646 -7.28 14.84 17.35
C HIS A 646 -7.54 14.69 15.85
N ARG A 647 -7.67 15.80 15.11
CA ARG A 647 -7.88 15.76 13.66
C ARG A 647 -6.77 15.01 12.93
N ASP A 648 -5.53 15.09 13.42
CA ASP A 648 -4.40 14.38 12.83
C ASP A 648 -4.54 12.86 12.99
N VAL A 649 -5.11 12.39 14.10
CA VAL A 649 -5.43 10.97 14.27
C VAL A 649 -6.48 10.54 13.26
N SER A 650 -7.57 11.29 13.10
CA SER A 650 -8.61 10.98 12.12
C SER A 650 -8.07 10.99 10.68
N THR A 651 -7.23 11.97 10.33
CA THR A 651 -6.58 12.02 9.01
C THR A 651 -5.69 10.79 8.78
N LEU A 652 -4.88 10.36 9.75
CA LEU A 652 -4.07 9.16 9.56
C LEU A 652 -4.95 7.91 9.32
N LEU A 653 -6.06 7.77 10.05
CA LEU A 653 -6.98 6.65 9.88
C LEU A 653 -7.69 6.69 8.52
N HIS A 654 -8.08 7.88 8.07
CA HIS A 654 -8.67 8.14 6.75
C HIS A 654 -7.72 7.73 5.63
N GLU A 655 -6.50 8.28 5.61
CA GLU A 655 -5.49 7.95 4.60
C GLU A 655 -5.04 6.49 4.69
N GLY A 656 -5.04 5.91 5.90
CA GLY A 656 -4.84 4.48 6.12
C GLY A 656 -5.83 3.63 5.34
N GLY A 657 -7.12 4.00 5.34
CA GLY A 657 -8.14 3.29 4.55
C GLY A 657 -7.91 3.36 3.04
N HIS A 658 -7.47 4.49 2.50
CA HIS A 658 -7.04 4.58 1.09
C HIS A 658 -5.83 3.69 0.79
N ALA A 659 -4.82 3.74 1.66
CA ALA A 659 -3.63 2.89 1.53
C ALA A 659 -3.99 1.39 1.57
N PHE A 660 -4.92 1.00 2.44
CA PHE A 660 -5.41 -0.37 2.51
C PHE A 660 -6.21 -0.78 1.28
N HIS A 661 -7.01 0.13 0.70
CA HIS A 661 -7.69 -0.16 -0.56
C HIS A 661 -6.70 -0.47 -1.67
N PHE A 662 -5.64 0.32 -1.80
CA PHE A 662 -4.56 0.02 -2.73
C PHE A 662 -3.90 -1.33 -2.41
N MET A 663 -3.51 -1.57 -1.15
CA MET A 663 -2.79 -2.79 -0.77
C MET A 663 -3.61 -4.07 -0.96
N GLU A 664 -4.91 -4.05 -0.72
CA GLU A 664 -5.81 -5.18 -0.94
C GLU A 664 -6.10 -5.42 -2.44
N SER A 665 -6.01 -4.37 -3.27
CA SER A 665 -6.32 -4.45 -4.71
C SER A 665 -5.10 -4.44 -5.64
N LYS A 666 -3.87 -4.25 -5.12
CA LYS A 666 -2.65 -4.12 -5.94
C LYS A 666 -2.36 -5.33 -6.83
N ASP A 667 -2.83 -6.50 -6.43
CA ASP A 667 -2.63 -7.76 -7.17
C ASP A 667 -3.65 -7.94 -8.33
N GLN A 668 -4.50 -6.94 -8.59
CA GLN A 668 -5.38 -6.94 -9.74
C GLN A 668 -4.58 -7.02 -11.06
N PRO A 669 -5.04 -7.78 -12.07
CA PRO A 669 -4.24 -8.05 -13.27
C PRO A 669 -3.92 -6.84 -14.15
N LEU A 670 -4.64 -5.74 -13.98
CA LEU A 670 -4.51 -4.51 -14.76
C LEU A 670 -4.51 -3.32 -13.80
N VAL A 671 -3.67 -2.33 -14.06
CA VAL A 671 -3.51 -1.14 -13.20
C VAL A 671 -4.83 -0.37 -13.03
N TRP A 672 -5.65 -0.31 -14.08
CA TRP A 672 -6.99 0.30 -14.05
C TRP A 672 -8.04 -0.45 -13.22
N ASN A 673 -7.69 -1.61 -12.66
CA ASN A 673 -8.53 -2.37 -11.74
C ASN A 673 -8.08 -2.21 -10.29
N ILE A 674 -6.94 -1.55 -10.02
CA ILE A 674 -6.48 -1.24 -8.67
C ILE A 674 -7.29 -0.04 -8.13
N GLY A 675 -7.63 -0.04 -6.84
CA GLY A 675 -8.53 0.95 -6.24
C GLY A 675 -9.97 0.75 -6.70
N GLY A 676 -10.78 1.80 -6.79
CA GLY A 676 -12.18 1.69 -7.19
C GLY A 676 -12.77 3.01 -7.68
N PRO A 677 -14.08 3.04 -7.98
CA PRO A 677 -14.80 4.30 -8.18
C PRO A 677 -14.60 5.22 -6.96
N MET A 678 -14.50 6.53 -7.20
CA MET A 678 -14.13 7.50 -6.15
C MET A 678 -15.03 7.44 -4.91
N GLU A 679 -16.32 7.18 -5.10
CA GLU A 679 -17.27 7.00 -4.00
C GLU A 679 -16.86 5.83 -3.09
N PHE A 680 -16.40 4.72 -3.67
CA PHE A 680 -15.97 3.56 -2.89
C PHE A 680 -14.56 3.72 -2.32
N CYS A 681 -13.68 4.48 -2.99
CA CYS A 681 -12.41 4.91 -2.41
C CYS A 681 -12.63 5.67 -1.09
N GLU A 682 -13.64 6.55 -1.05
CA GLU A 682 -14.03 7.24 0.19
C GLU A 682 -14.74 6.33 1.20
N VAL A 683 -15.45 5.27 0.77
CA VAL A 683 -15.93 4.24 1.71
C VAL A 683 -14.73 3.57 2.39
N ALA A 684 -13.67 3.30 1.65
CA ALA A 684 -12.46 2.71 2.20
C ALA A 684 -11.87 3.56 3.33
N SER A 685 -11.71 4.87 3.12
CA SER A 685 -11.16 5.80 4.11
C SER A 685 -12.11 6.04 5.29
N MET A 686 -13.35 6.45 5.04
CA MET A 686 -14.31 6.82 6.09
C MET A 686 -14.77 5.63 6.94
N ALA A 687 -14.86 4.42 6.36
CA ALA A 687 -15.18 3.23 7.15
C ALA A 687 -14.01 2.89 8.09
N MET A 688 -12.76 3.11 7.68
CA MET A 688 -11.59 2.86 8.53
C MET A 688 -11.58 3.77 9.77
N GLU A 689 -12.01 5.03 9.64
CA GLU A 689 -12.20 5.94 10.79
C GLU A 689 -13.19 5.35 11.82
N LEU A 690 -14.34 4.85 11.35
CA LEU A 690 -15.37 4.27 12.22
C LEU A 690 -15.00 2.88 12.77
N LEU A 691 -14.33 2.04 11.98
CA LEU A 691 -13.84 0.72 12.40
C LEU A 691 -12.74 0.83 13.46
N SER A 692 -11.97 1.92 13.43
CA SER A 692 -10.91 2.23 14.39
C SER A 692 -11.40 2.85 15.69
N ALA A 693 -12.61 3.43 15.70
CA ALA A 693 -13.15 4.18 16.83
C ALA A 693 -13.18 3.42 18.17
N PRO A 694 -13.50 2.11 18.24
CA PRO A 694 -13.47 1.33 19.49
C PRO A 694 -12.07 1.19 20.11
N TYR A 695 -11.01 1.46 19.34
CA TYR A 695 -9.63 1.22 19.73
C TYR A 695 -8.86 2.51 20.06
N LEU A 696 -9.55 3.66 20.11
CA LEU A 696 -8.95 4.96 20.41
C LEU A 696 -8.39 5.06 21.84
N ALA A 697 -8.86 4.23 22.78
CA ALA A 697 -8.35 4.21 24.15
C ALA A 697 -6.99 3.51 24.26
N LYS A 698 -6.08 3.98 25.12
CA LYS A 698 -4.76 3.36 25.38
C LYS A 698 -4.88 1.91 25.87
N SER A 699 -5.94 1.59 26.61
CA SER A 699 -6.27 0.23 27.05
C SER A 699 -6.51 -0.73 25.87
N LYS A 700 -6.77 -0.17 24.69
CA LYS A 700 -7.01 -0.82 23.40
C LYS A 700 -5.95 -0.43 22.35
N GLY A 701 -4.79 0.09 22.77
CA GLY A 701 -3.68 0.42 21.86
C GLY A 701 -3.70 1.83 21.27
N GLY A 702 -4.76 2.60 21.44
CA GLY A 702 -4.90 3.97 20.91
C GLY A 702 -4.19 5.06 21.72
N PHE A 703 -4.68 6.29 21.59
CA PHE A 703 -4.03 7.52 22.05
C PHE A 703 -4.56 8.05 23.39
N TYR A 704 -5.82 7.76 23.72
CA TYR A 704 -6.56 8.51 24.73
C TYR A 704 -6.82 7.71 26.01
N GLU A 705 -7.04 8.39 27.12
CA GLU A 705 -7.72 7.76 28.26
C GLU A 705 -9.18 7.45 27.89
N GLU A 706 -9.85 6.54 28.60
CA GLU A 706 -11.20 6.05 28.26
C GLU A 706 -12.25 7.16 28.07
N GLU A 707 -12.20 8.21 28.88
CA GLU A 707 -13.13 9.35 28.77
C GLU A 707 -12.86 10.20 27.54
N ASP A 708 -11.58 10.47 27.25
CA ASP A 708 -11.15 11.22 26.08
C ASP A 708 -11.38 10.44 24.79
N ALA A 709 -11.21 9.11 24.80
CA ALA A 709 -11.54 8.23 23.68
C ALA A 709 -13.04 8.29 23.36
N ARG A 710 -13.88 8.27 24.40
CA ARG A 710 -15.34 8.42 24.26
C ARG A 710 -15.72 9.79 23.72
N ARG A 711 -15.03 10.86 24.19
CA ARG A 711 -15.22 12.23 23.70
C ARG A 711 -14.84 12.36 22.23
N ALA A 712 -13.67 11.83 21.83
CA ALA A 712 -13.19 11.79 20.45
C ALA A 712 -14.20 11.09 19.54
N TYR A 713 -14.65 9.90 19.93
CA TYR A 713 -15.63 9.14 19.15
C TYR A 713 -16.97 9.88 19.01
N ALA A 714 -17.49 10.44 20.11
CA ALA A 714 -18.70 11.25 20.06
C ALA A 714 -18.52 12.52 19.21
N SER A 715 -17.33 13.14 19.18
CA SER A 715 -17.05 14.27 18.28
C SER A 715 -17.16 13.85 16.82
N HIS A 716 -16.48 12.77 16.44
CA HIS A 716 -16.48 12.26 15.07
C HIS A 716 -17.91 11.95 14.58
N LEU A 717 -18.74 11.29 15.40
CA LEU A 717 -20.14 11.05 15.05
C LEU A 717 -20.97 12.34 14.87
N ARG A 718 -20.72 13.38 15.67
CA ARG A 718 -21.37 14.69 15.46
C ARG A 718 -20.86 15.35 14.19
N GLU A 719 -19.56 15.29 13.91
CA GLU A 719 -18.96 15.85 12.70
C GLU A 719 -19.57 15.25 11.44
N ILE A 720 -19.81 13.94 11.40
CA ILE A 720 -20.53 13.27 10.30
C ILE A 720 -21.90 13.91 10.05
N VAL A 721 -22.68 14.13 11.12
CA VAL A 721 -24.03 14.73 11.01
C VAL A 721 -23.95 16.20 10.54
N LEU A 722 -22.95 16.95 11.01
CA LEU A 722 -22.75 18.35 10.65
C LEU A 722 -22.15 18.52 9.24
N PHE A 723 -21.43 17.52 8.74
CA PHE A 723 -20.80 17.50 7.42
C PHE A 723 -21.82 17.36 6.29
N LEU A 724 -22.78 16.42 6.40
CA LEU A 724 -23.72 16.10 5.32
C LEU A 724 -24.53 17.32 4.81
N PRO A 725 -25.06 18.22 5.66
CA PRO A 725 -25.69 19.46 5.20
C PRO A 725 -24.73 20.35 4.40
N TYR A 726 -23.47 20.49 4.84
CA TYR A 726 -22.47 21.30 4.12
C TYR A 726 -22.08 20.65 2.79
N MET A 727 -22.03 19.31 2.72
CA MET A 727 -21.88 18.57 1.47
C MET A 727 -22.97 18.92 0.47
N ALA A 728 -24.23 18.91 0.91
CA ALA A 728 -25.37 19.29 0.07
C ALA A 728 -25.32 20.76 -0.39
N VAL A 729 -24.77 21.69 0.40
CA VAL A 729 -24.53 23.08 -0.05
C VAL A 729 -23.60 23.10 -1.28
N VAL A 730 -22.45 22.42 -1.18
CA VAL A 730 -21.42 22.44 -2.22
C VAL A 730 -21.91 21.75 -3.49
N ASP A 731 -22.54 20.58 -3.38
CA ASP A 731 -23.02 19.84 -4.56
C ASP A 731 -24.20 20.56 -5.25
N ALA A 732 -25.19 21.04 -4.48
CA ALA A 732 -26.31 21.80 -5.04
C ALA A 732 -25.85 23.10 -5.72
N PHE A 733 -24.82 23.76 -5.19
CA PHE A 733 -24.22 24.94 -5.81
C PHE A 733 -23.62 24.59 -7.18
N GLN A 734 -22.83 23.52 -7.28
CA GLN A 734 -22.18 23.12 -8.54
C GLN A 734 -23.20 22.67 -9.59
N HIS A 735 -24.24 21.96 -9.19
CA HIS A 735 -25.35 21.62 -10.08
C HIS A 735 -25.95 22.86 -10.75
N TRP A 736 -26.20 23.92 -9.98
CA TRP A 736 -26.72 25.17 -10.53
C TRP A 736 -25.68 25.87 -11.43
N VAL A 737 -24.42 25.99 -11.00
CA VAL A 737 -23.35 26.69 -11.75
C VAL A 737 -23.18 26.13 -13.16
N TYR A 738 -23.19 24.80 -13.31
CA TYR A 738 -22.88 24.16 -14.59
C TYR A 738 -24.09 23.89 -15.48
N VAL A 739 -25.31 24.01 -14.97
CA VAL A 739 -26.54 23.66 -15.70
C VAL A 739 -27.50 24.84 -15.87
N GLU A 740 -27.65 25.67 -14.84
CA GLU A 740 -28.67 26.72 -14.80
C GLU A 740 -28.08 28.13 -14.93
N ALA A 741 -26.85 28.35 -14.44
CA ALA A 741 -26.23 29.66 -14.49
C ALA A 741 -25.96 30.11 -15.95
N PRO A 742 -26.25 31.37 -16.31
CA PRO A 742 -26.05 31.86 -17.67
C PRO A 742 -24.57 31.88 -18.09
N GLU A 743 -24.32 31.97 -19.41
CA GLU A 743 -22.95 32.05 -19.95
C GLU A 743 -22.17 33.26 -19.42
N ASN A 744 -22.87 34.37 -19.17
CA ASN A 744 -22.30 35.60 -18.63
C ASN A 744 -22.58 35.80 -17.13
N VAL A 745 -22.68 34.69 -16.37
CA VAL A 745 -22.89 34.71 -14.91
C VAL A 745 -21.85 35.60 -14.22
N THR A 746 -22.32 36.38 -13.26
CA THR A 746 -21.51 37.29 -12.44
C THR A 746 -21.20 36.69 -11.08
N THR A 747 -20.14 37.15 -10.43
CA THR A 747 -19.76 36.68 -9.08
C THR A 747 -20.83 37.01 -8.03
N ASN A 748 -21.60 38.09 -8.22
CA ASN A 748 -22.77 38.38 -7.38
C ASN A 748 -23.88 37.32 -7.52
N GLU A 749 -24.08 36.75 -8.70
CA GLU A 749 -25.05 35.66 -8.91
C GLU A 749 -24.53 34.35 -8.31
N LEU A 750 -23.22 34.09 -8.38
CA LEU A 750 -22.58 32.96 -7.68
C LEU A 750 -22.75 33.10 -6.16
N ASP A 751 -22.43 34.27 -5.59
CA ASP A 751 -22.59 34.60 -4.17
C ASP A 751 -24.04 34.42 -3.70
N ALA A 752 -25.00 34.94 -4.47
CA ALA A 752 -26.42 34.82 -4.17
C ALA A 752 -26.86 33.34 -4.17
N LYS A 753 -26.39 32.55 -5.15
CA LYS A 753 -26.74 31.12 -5.18
C LYS A 753 -26.11 30.35 -4.03
N TRP A 754 -24.84 30.62 -3.71
CA TRP A 754 -24.18 30.02 -2.56
C TRP A 754 -24.95 30.32 -1.27
N SER A 755 -25.33 31.58 -1.04
CA SER A 755 -26.15 31.96 0.12
C SER A 755 -27.50 31.26 0.14
N GLU A 756 -28.18 31.10 -1.00
CA GLU A 756 -29.45 30.36 -1.09
C GLU A 756 -29.27 28.91 -0.64
N THR A 757 -28.23 28.23 -1.14
CA THR A 757 -27.93 26.84 -0.76
C THR A 757 -27.52 26.72 0.71
N TRP A 758 -26.73 27.68 1.22
CA TRP A 758 -26.38 27.76 2.63
C TRP A 758 -27.62 27.90 3.51
N ASP A 759 -28.51 28.82 3.16
CA ASP A 759 -29.74 29.06 3.91
C ASP A 759 -30.67 27.85 3.87
N ARG A 760 -30.63 27.03 2.81
CA ARG A 760 -31.39 25.77 2.73
C ARG A 760 -30.90 24.73 3.73
N PHE A 761 -29.60 24.45 3.78
CA PHE A 761 -29.06 23.31 4.54
C PHE A 761 -28.45 23.67 5.90
N MET A 762 -27.77 24.81 6.03
CA MET A 762 -26.99 25.16 7.22
C MET A 762 -27.85 25.90 8.26
N LYS A 763 -28.71 25.15 8.95
CA LYS A 763 -29.59 25.68 10.02
C LYS A 763 -28.90 25.67 11.38
N GLY A 764 -29.12 26.71 12.18
CA GLY A 764 -28.65 26.79 13.58
C GLY A 764 -27.40 27.63 13.81
N ILE A 765 -26.78 28.17 12.75
CA ILE A 765 -25.66 29.12 12.84
C ILE A 765 -26.15 30.51 12.44
N ASP A 766 -25.90 31.50 13.29
CA ASP A 766 -26.33 32.87 13.10
C ASP A 766 -25.29 33.72 12.36
N TYR A 767 -25.62 34.11 11.13
CA TYR A 767 -24.84 35.01 10.28
C TYR A 767 -25.37 36.45 10.26
N GLN A 768 -26.21 36.86 11.21
CA GLN A 768 -26.70 38.23 11.27
C GLN A 768 -25.54 39.23 11.29
N GLY A 769 -25.50 40.16 10.33
CA GLY A 769 -24.42 41.13 10.17
C GLY A 769 -23.15 40.58 9.48
N LEU A 770 -23.15 39.34 9.01
CA LEU A 770 -22.04 38.64 8.34
C LEU A 770 -22.44 38.13 6.94
N GLN A 771 -23.30 38.90 6.26
CA GLN A 771 -23.94 38.46 5.03
C GLN A 771 -22.91 38.28 3.90
N THR A 772 -21.97 39.20 3.77
CA THR A 772 -20.87 39.14 2.80
C THR A 772 -19.98 37.91 3.03
N GLU A 773 -19.65 37.61 4.28
CA GLU A 773 -18.83 36.46 4.64
C GLU A 773 -19.56 35.16 4.33
N LYS A 774 -20.88 35.08 4.57
CA LYS A 774 -21.71 33.93 4.18
C LYS A 774 -21.71 33.73 2.67
N GLU A 775 -22.07 34.77 1.92
CA GLU A 775 -22.22 34.77 0.46
C GLU A 775 -20.95 34.34 -0.27
N THR A 776 -19.80 34.78 0.23
CA THR A 776 -18.48 34.46 -0.35
C THR A 776 -17.93 33.10 0.08
N GLY A 777 -18.71 32.24 0.73
CA GLY A 777 -18.22 30.98 1.29
C GLY A 777 -17.66 29.97 0.30
N TRP A 778 -18.11 30.03 -0.96
CA TRP A 778 -17.62 29.16 -2.03
C TRP A 778 -16.11 29.36 -2.32
N HIS A 779 -15.56 30.56 -2.13
CA HIS A 779 -14.12 30.84 -2.30
C HIS A 779 -13.23 29.99 -1.40
N ARG A 780 -13.72 29.65 -0.20
CA ARG A 780 -12.95 28.94 0.83
C ARG A 780 -12.97 27.43 0.63
N LYS A 781 -13.65 26.93 -0.42
CA LYS A 781 -13.75 25.51 -0.69
C LYS A 781 -12.93 25.12 -1.92
N ALA A 782 -11.72 24.63 -1.66
CA ALA A 782 -10.77 24.22 -2.69
C ALA A 782 -11.36 23.31 -3.77
N HIS A 783 -12.23 22.37 -3.39
CA HIS A 783 -12.80 21.37 -4.31
C HIS A 783 -13.61 22.01 -5.45
N ILE A 784 -14.25 23.17 -5.22
CA ILE A 784 -14.97 23.91 -6.27
C ILE A 784 -13.98 24.37 -7.36
N PHE A 785 -12.75 24.71 -6.97
CA PHE A 785 -11.69 25.16 -7.86
C PHE A 785 -10.90 24.00 -8.44
N THR A 786 -10.50 23.00 -7.65
CA THR A 786 -9.55 21.98 -8.11
C THR A 786 -10.22 20.69 -8.59
N SER A 787 -11.37 20.30 -8.03
CA SER A 787 -12.00 18.99 -8.27
C SER A 787 -13.54 19.12 -8.37
N PRO A 788 -14.07 19.68 -9.47
CA PRO A 788 -15.49 19.98 -9.59
C PRO A 788 -16.35 18.71 -9.52
N PHE A 789 -17.48 18.81 -8.84
CA PHE A 789 -18.38 17.71 -8.45
C PHE A 789 -17.78 16.61 -7.55
N TYR A 790 -16.50 16.65 -7.16
CA TYR A 790 -15.89 15.72 -6.21
C TYR A 790 -16.18 16.15 -4.76
N TYR A 791 -17.44 16.07 -4.36
CA TYR A 791 -17.85 16.36 -2.98
C TYR A 791 -19.08 15.56 -2.56
N VAL A 792 -19.95 15.23 -3.53
CA VAL A 792 -21.06 14.31 -3.30
C VAL A 792 -20.59 12.90 -2.97
N GLU A 793 -19.41 12.51 -3.46
CA GLU A 793 -18.74 11.23 -3.20
C GLU A 793 -18.48 11.04 -1.72
N TYR A 794 -17.96 12.07 -1.03
CA TYR A 794 -17.80 12.04 0.43
C TYR A 794 -19.15 11.78 1.12
N GLY A 795 -20.23 12.39 0.63
CA GLY A 795 -21.57 12.18 1.17
C GLY A 795 -22.08 10.75 0.96
N LEU A 796 -21.97 10.23 -0.26
CA LEU A 796 -22.40 8.87 -0.63
C LEU A 796 -21.56 7.82 0.11
N ALA A 797 -20.25 8.03 0.20
CA ALA A 797 -19.31 7.20 0.92
C ALA A 797 -19.61 7.14 2.41
N GLN A 798 -19.94 8.29 3.02
CA GLN A 798 -20.31 8.33 4.43
C GLN A 798 -21.53 7.44 4.73
N LEU A 799 -22.49 7.33 3.80
CA LEU A 799 -23.62 6.39 3.94
C LEU A 799 -23.17 4.93 3.87
N GLY A 800 -22.20 4.61 3.01
CA GLY A 800 -21.56 3.29 2.96
C GLY A 800 -20.81 2.97 4.25
N ALA A 801 -19.95 3.89 4.70
CA ALA A 801 -19.16 3.76 5.92
C ALA A 801 -20.04 3.57 7.17
N LEU A 802 -21.14 4.31 7.30
CA LEU A 802 -22.09 4.13 8.41
C LEU A 802 -22.80 2.77 8.38
N GLN A 803 -22.99 2.17 7.20
CA GLN A 803 -23.56 0.84 7.07
C GLN A 803 -22.54 -0.26 7.43
N VAL A 804 -21.28 -0.13 7.01
CA VAL A 804 -20.18 -0.99 7.47
C VAL A 804 -20.06 -0.91 8.99
N TRP A 805 -20.08 0.30 9.54
CA TRP A 805 -20.04 0.55 10.97
C TRP A 805 -21.25 -0.05 11.72
N ARG A 806 -22.46 0.03 11.16
CA ARG A 806 -23.65 -0.62 11.73
C ARG A 806 -23.44 -2.12 11.91
N THR A 807 -22.78 -2.77 10.95
CA THR A 807 -22.40 -4.19 11.07
C THR A 807 -21.34 -4.36 12.16
N ALA A 808 -20.33 -3.49 12.20
CA ALA A 808 -19.24 -3.54 13.17
C ALA A 808 -19.71 -3.42 14.63
N LEU A 809 -20.76 -2.62 14.89
CA LEU A 809 -21.40 -2.51 16.22
C LEU A 809 -21.97 -3.86 16.74
N GLN A 810 -22.24 -4.81 15.84
CA GLN A 810 -22.76 -6.13 16.18
C GLN A 810 -21.68 -7.21 16.08
N ASP A 811 -20.87 -7.15 15.03
CA ASP A 811 -19.80 -8.11 14.72
C ASP A 811 -18.66 -7.38 13.98
N GLN A 812 -17.68 -6.92 14.77
CA GLN A 812 -16.51 -6.20 14.27
C GLN A 812 -15.69 -7.04 13.27
N ALA A 813 -15.46 -8.32 13.58
CA ALA A 813 -14.63 -9.18 12.75
C ALA A 813 -15.27 -9.43 11.39
N LYS A 814 -16.59 -9.64 11.35
CA LYS A 814 -17.33 -9.76 10.10
C LYS A 814 -17.28 -8.47 9.28
N ALA A 815 -17.52 -7.32 9.91
CA ALA A 815 -17.51 -6.03 9.21
C ALA A 815 -16.15 -5.74 8.55
N VAL A 816 -15.06 -6.03 9.26
CA VAL A 816 -13.69 -5.90 8.74
C VAL A 816 -13.42 -6.89 7.61
N ALA A 817 -13.87 -8.15 7.74
CA ALA A 817 -13.70 -9.15 6.69
C ALA A 817 -14.45 -8.78 5.40
N ASP A 818 -15.71 -8.35 5.50
CA ASP A 818 -16.51 -7.88 4.37
C ASP A 818 -15.88 -6.62 3.73
N TYR A 819 -15.43 -5.67 4.57
CA TYR A 819 -14.72 -4.46 4.13
C TYR A 819 -13.49 -4.82 3.29
N ARG A 820 -12.59 -5.66 3.82
CA ARG A 820 -11.37 -6.08 3.11
C ARG A 820 -11.68 -6.84 1.82
N ALA A 821 -12.66 -7.74 1.86
CA ALA A 821 -13.10 -8.47 0.68
C ALA A 821 -13.60 -7.52 -0.42
N ALA A 822 -14.32 -6.46 -0.05
CA ALA A 822 -14.77 -5.45 -1.00
C ALA A 822 -13.63 -4.60 -1.55
N LEU A 823 -12.64 -4.22 -0.73
CA LEU A 823 -11.42 -3.53 -1.20
C LEU A 823 -10.65 -4.38 -2.22
N ALA A 824 -10.50 -5.68 -1.97
CA ALA A 824 -9.74 -6.57 -2.84
C ALA A 824 -10.35 -6.76 -4.24
N LEU A 825 -11.65 -6.52 -4.41
CA LEU A 825 -12.32 -6.55 -5.71
C LEU A 825 -11.80 -5.46 -6.65
N GLY A 826 -11.26 -4.37 -6.10
CA GLY A 826 -10.83 -3.22 -6.85
C GLY A 826 -11.91 -2.68 -7.80
N ASP A 827 -11.51 -2.15 -8.95
CA ASP A 827 -12.42 -1.57 -9.95
C ASP A 827 -12.90 -2.59 -11.00
N THR A 828 -13.00 -3.87 -10.58
CA THR A 828 -13.55 -4.98 -11.39
C THR A 828 -15.06 -5.17 -11.22
N ARG A 829 -15.68 -4.41 -10.31
CA ARG A 829 -17.10 -4.48 -9.96
C ARG A 829 -17.76 -3.11 -10.06
N SER A 830 -19.08 -3.11 -10.24
CA SER A 830 -19.87 -1.87 -10.19
C SER A 830 -19.86 -1.28 -8.77
N LEU A 831 -20.19 0.01 -8.66
CA LEU A 831 -20.27 0.67 -7.36
C LEU A 831 -21.28 -0.01 -6.43
N ARG A 832 -22.40 -0.49 -6.98
CA ARG A 832 -23.43 -1.22 -6.23
C ARG A 832 -22.91 -2.55 -5.68
N GLU A 833 -22.19 -3.32 -6.50
CA GLU A 833 -21.60 -4.60 -6.09
C GLU A 833 -20.52 -4.41 -5.03
N LEU A 834 -19.72 -3.33 -5.11
CA LEU A 834 -18.73 -3.00 -4.08
C LEU A 834 -19.38 -2.66 -2.73
N PHE A 835 -20.47 -1.86 -2.75
CA PHE A 835 -21.26 -1.60 -1.55
C PHE A 835 -21.83 -2.91 -0.97
N GLU A 836 -22.42 -3.75 -1.80
CA GLU A 836 -22.98 -5.04 -1.38
C GLU A 836 -21.92 -5.96 -0.78
N ALA A 837 -20.73 -6.03 -1.38
CA ALA A 837 -19.60 -6.80 -0.87
C ALA A 837 -19.14 -6.32 0.52
N ALA A 838 -19.20 -5.00 0.77
CA ALA A 838 -18.90 -4.41 2.08
C ALA A 838 -20.05 -4.54 3.10
N GLY A 839 -21.14 -5.24 2.76
CA GLY A 839 -22.31 -5.38 3.63
C GLY A 839 -23.19 -4.12 3.70
N ALA A 840 -23.08 -3.24 2.71
CA ALA A 840 -23.85 -2.01 2.58
C ALA A 840 -24.80 -2.06 1.37
N THR A 841 -25.84 -1.22 1.40
CA THR A 841 -26.70 -1.00 0.24
C THR A 841 -26.42 0.38 -0.34
N PHE A 842 -26.28 0.47 -1.66
CA PHE A 842 -26.16 1.75 -2.37
C PHE A 842 -27.54 2.42 -2.50
N SER A 843 -27.96 3.10 -1.42
CA SER A 843 -29.22 3.87 -1.33
C SER A 843 -29.02 5.18 -0.58
N PHE A 844 -29.70 6.23 -1.06
CA PHE A 844 -29.64 7.61 -0.55
C PHE A 844 -31.05 8.17 -0.30
N ASP A 845 -32.04 7.29 -0.11
CA ASP A 845 -33.41 7.69 0.21
C ASP A 845 -33.59 8.11 1.69
N ARG A 846 -34.73 8.74 1.97
CA ARG A 846 -35.11 9.18 3.32
C ARG A 846 -35.16 8.06 4.35
N GLN A 847 -35.56 6.86 3.95
CA GLN A 847 -35.67 5.75 4.89
C GLN A 847 -34.28 5.35 5.39
N THR A 848 -33.37 5.12 4.45
CA THR A 848 -31.99 4.69 4.71
C THR A 848 -31.27 5.73 5.56
N ILE A 849 -31.32 7.01 5.17
CA ILE A 849 -30.65 8.07 5.91
C ILE A 849 -31.28 8.27 7.29
N GLY A 850 -32.60 8.23 7.39
CA GLY A 850 -33.28 8.31 8.69
C GLY A 850 -32.91 7.17 9.63
N GLU A 851 -32.70 5.95 9.12
CA GLU A 851 -32.18 4.81 9.89
C GLU A 851 -30.75 5.06 10.40
N LEU A 852 -29.85 5.55 9.53
CA LEU A 852 -28.47 5.85 9.91
C LEU A 852 -28.38 7.02 10.92
N MET A 853 -29.19 8.06 10.76
CA MET A 853 -29.25 9.17 11.73
C MET A 853 -29.77 8.73 13.10
N ARG A 854 -30.74 7.80 13.14
CA ARG A 854 -31.20 7.19 14.41
C ARG A 854 -30.08 6.38 15.07
N LEU A 855 -29.34 5.60 14.29
CA LEU A 855 -28.21 4.82 14.80
C LEU A 855 -27.13 5.73 15.41
N ILE A 856 -26.75 6.81 14.71
CA ILE A 856 -25.79 7.80 15.24
C ILE A 856 -26.32 8.39 16.55
N ARG A 857 -27.60 8.78 16.61
CA ARG A 857 -28.21 9.34 17.82
C ARG A 857 -28.16 8.36 18.99
N GLU A 858 -28.56 7.11 18.78
CA GLU A 858 -28.51 6.08 19.83
C GLU A 858 -27.08 5.88 20.36
N GLN A 859 -26.07 5.94 19.49
CA GLN A 859 -24.68 5.84 19.91
C GLN A 859 -24.17 7.09 20.61
N LEU A 860 -24.54 8.29 20.16
CA LEU A 860 -24.25 9.53 20.88
C LEU A 860 -24.88 9.52 22.28
N ASP A 861 -26.13 9.08 22.41
CA ASP A 861 -26.80 8.95 23.70
C ASP A 861 -26.09 7.93 24.61
N SER A 862 -25.57 6.83 24.05
CA SER A 862 -24.78 5.85 24.81
C SER A 862 -23.42 6.40 25.25
N LEU A 863 -22.73 7.13 24.38
CA LEU A 863 -21.41 7.72 24.65
C LEU A 863 -21.51 8.91 25.62
N GLU A 864 -22.57 9.70 25.55
CA GLU A 864 -22.79 10.86 26.43
C GLU A 864 -23.58 10.52 27.71
N GLY A 865 -24.28 9.38 27.74
CA GLY A 865 -25.31 9.04 28.71
C GLY A 865 -24.90 8.40 30.03
N GLN A 866 -23.62 8.37 30.41
CA GLN A 866 -23.22 7.97 31.77
C GLN A 866 -22.09 8.82 32.37
N PRO A 867 -22.41 9.61 33.41
CA PRO A 867 -21.57 9.73 34.59
C PRO A 867 -22.19 8.90 35.71
N ALA A 868 -21.51 7.83 36.14
CA ALA A 868 -21.78 7.19 37.43
C ALA A 868 -20.87 7.78 38.49
#